data_AF-A0A150TN02-F1
#
_entry.id   AF-A0A150TN02-F1
#
_cell.length_a   1.000
_cell.length_b   1.000
_cell.length_c   1.000
_cell.angle_alpha   90.00
_cell.angle_beta   90.00
_cell.angle_gamma   90.00
#
_symmetry.space_group_name_H-M   'P 1'
#
loop_
_entity.id
_entity.type
_entity.pdbx_description
1 polymer ?
#
loop_
_entity_poly.entity_id
_entity_poly.type
_entity_poly.pdbx_seq_one_letter_code
_entity_poly.pdbx_strand_id
1 'polypeptide(L)'
;MPMTRDGFRFGYALSRAVLWLPAALLAATSACAGDVSPPAALCNPPDSACDGICVALRSDRSNCGACGVACSVDEACVAGACEARGDGGGGGEDGGSAGVGGSGPECGGDRAMQRCDGECVDTRTDPSHCGQCGAACEPGRACVDALCRRTCLEGLTDCAGACVDLTADPLHCGQCDRACDPGRPCEGGACGCSAEPSQDIGSEVPQRVSGTTLGADDSRSLSCAGSGAADQTFLFTAPRAGTYLFDTFEASHDTALGALRADTCVELACNDDAGSVQSQIAVDLAEGERILVVVSGAEGDFTLRVGELGPVQCTPTALEPVVPQTVVGSTVGLEDSVSATCDYTSSLDATYTFTPPADGLYVFSARSAVSELLVEVLDGGACTGDSLNCGFGFGESIAVAELEAGKTVLVAVASPVTAMREFTLDVFEAPACPGVNLGSTVPQTVTGNNEELRNVLAPCFSAPSGGEATFGFTAPRDGVYMFDATGSSFPALLEVRRDGCTGEVVTCLDGTSQPARAAVPLASGDTAVIVLDSYADAGDYALEITELACPIIDLGSTAPQTVTGTTADFSDILAPGCGYFGGPEATYLFTAPAYALYTFDTEGSTFDTLLDVRDGSCAGPSLKCNDNADPTGVLTHSRLSVLLDAGQSVVVSVDSYEASGEYTLSVTRQEALPCPLFDLGDSVPQTVTGNNEGYADVLTPACGAGASGEATYAFTAPAEGYYDIDTAGSTVETVLSVRDGGCRGDEMACESGGRSSRAIVRLDAGQTVLISVEASGEGGDYALNVRQFDGPGTCAAPVALEPSVPLSTAGTTAGGSDVAEASCGGSDAPDAAYSFTAPEAGTYTIDTLGSEFDTVLAVFDGSCEGEELACNDDVVLEDWYEPVSELEVSLEAGQTIVIVVDGFMESGHYELNIQR
;
A
#
# COMPACT_ATOMS: atom_id res chain seq x y z
N MET A 1 2.56 -11.32 24.22
CA MET A 1 1.98 -11.76 22.95
C MET A 1 2.05 -10.57 22.01
N PRO A 2 3.11 -10.43 21.20
CA PRO A 2 3.14 -9.42 20.16
C PRO A 2 2.62 -10.04 18.85
N MET A 3 1.70 -9.32 18.22
CA MET A 3 1.17 -9.60 16.88
C MET A 3 2.20 -9.15 15.85
N THR A 4 2.62 -10.05 14.96
CA THR A 4 3.38 -9.74 13.75
C THR A 4 2.39 -9.32 12.65
N ARG A 5 2.59 -8.10 12.11
CA ARG A 5 1.89 -7.60 10.92
C ARG A 5 2.86 -7.71 9.75
N ASP A 6 2.61 -8.64 8.84
CA ASP A 6 3.28 -8.72 7.54
C ASP A 6 2.70 -7.67 6.60
N GLY A 7 3.52 -6.68 6.24
CA GLY A 7 3.24 -5.72 5.18
C GLY A 7 4.00 -6.12 3.92
N PHE A 8 3.25 -6.50 2.88
CA PHE A 8 3.75 -6.76 1.53
C PHE A 8 4.49 -5.53 0.97
N ARG A 9 5.76 -5.68 0.59
CA ARG A 9 6.52 -4.70 -0.23
C ARG A 9 7.01 -5.38 -1.50
N PHE A 10 6.44 -5.00 -2.65
CA PHE A 10 6.97 -5.32 -3.98
C PHE A 10 8.13 -4.36 -4.31
N GLY A 11 9.37 -4.85 -4.31
CA GLY A 11 10.54 -4.15 -4.81
C GLY A 11 10.99 -4.73 -6.15
N TYR A 12 10.62 -4.11 -7.27
CA TYR A 12 11.20 -4.44 -8.57
C TYR A 12 12.57 -3.77 -8.75
N ALA A 13 13.64 -4.53 -8.59
CA ALA A 13 14.99 -4.12 -8.96
C ALA A 13 15.18 -4.24 -10.49
N LEU A 14 15.32 -3.10 -11.18
CA LEU A 14 15.74 -3.07 -12.59
C LEU A 14 17.26 -3.16 -12.70
N SER A 15 17.76 -4.34 -13.09
CA SER A 15 19.18 -4.56 -13.39
C SER A 15 19.59 -3.91 -14.73
N ARG A 16 20.69 -3.16 -14.73
CA ARG A 16 21.35 -2.56 -15.90
C ARG A 16 22.61 -3.37 -16.27
N ALA A 17 22.67 -3.92 -17.49
CA ALA A 17 23.92 -4.11 -18.27
C ALA A 17 23.60 -4.50 -19.73
N VAL A 18 23.85 -3.66 -20.76
CA VAL A 18 25.06 -3.35 -21.56
C VAL A 18 24.92 -3.81 -23.04
N LEU A 19 25.05 -2.79 -23.91
CA LEU A 19 25.19 -2.66 -25.37
C LEU A 19 25.99 -3.71 -26.20
N TRP A 20 25.70 -3.87 -27.51
CA TRP A 20 26.47 -3.31 -28.68
C TRP A 20 25.99 -3.80 -30.10
N LEU A 21 25.68 -2.82 -30.98
CA LEU A 21 25.81 -2.69 -32.48
C LEU A 21 24.90 -3.44 -33.51
N PRO A 22 24.77 -2.95 -34.79
CA PRO A 22 25.08 -1.63 -35.39
C PRO A 22 23.99 -1.00 -36.30
N ALA A 23 24.26 0.26 -36.69
CA ALA A 23 23.45 1.18 -37.49
C ALA A 23 23.40 0.97 -39.02
N ALA A 24 22.30 1.43 -39.65
CA ALA A 24 22.14 2.05 -40.99
C ALA A 24 20.62 2.15 -41.26
N LEU A 25 19.96 3.14 -41.89
CA LEU A 25 20.26 4.27 -42.77
C LEU A 25 18.93 5.09 -42.74
N LEU A 26 18.88 6.41 -42.54
CA LEU A 26 18.87 7.39 -43.62
C LEU A 26 18.83 8.81 -43.03
N ALA A 27 19.71 9.65 -43.54
CA ALA A 27 19.78 11.08 -43.29
C ALA A 27 18.75 11.86 -44.12
N ALA A 28 18.21 12.93 -43.55
CA ALA A 28 17.97 14.18 -44.28
C ALA A 28 17.94 15.36 -43.31
N THR A 29 18.75 16.37 -43.60
CA THR A 29 18.97 17.60 -42.83
C THR A 29 18.02 18.73 -43.25
N SER A 30 17.65 19.54 -42.26
CA SER A 30 17.51 21.01 -42.24
C SER A 30 16.56 21.76 -43.20
N ALA A 31 15.68 22.53 -42.54
CA ALA A 31 15.24 23.90 -42.84
C ALA A 31 14.15 24.11 -43.92
N CYS A 32 12.97 24.57 -43.49
CA CYS A 32 12.41 25.88 -43.81
C CYS A 32 11.09 26.11 -43.05
N ALA A 33 10.88 27.36 -42.63
CA ALA A 33 9.69 27.86 -41.97
C ALA A 33 8.42 27.65 -42.81
N GLY A 34 7.31 27.39 -42.12
CA GLY A 34 5.96 27.42 -42.67
C GLY A 34 4.96 27.29 -41.53
N ASP A 35 4.33 28.41 -41.20
CA ASP A 35 3.16 28.49 -40.31
C ASP A 35 2.14 27.42 -40.68
N VAL A 36 1.79 26.57 -39.71
CA VAL A 36 0.54 25.80 -39.75
C VAL A 36 -0.14 25.99 -38.40
N SER A 37 -1.07 26.95 -38.39
CA SER A 37 -2.11 27.04 -37.37
C SER A 37 -2.83 25.70 -37.23
N PRO A 38 -3.21 25.26 -36.01
CA PRO A 38 -4.11 24.12 -35.86
C PRO A 38 -5.46 24.45 -36.51
N PRO A 39 -6.23 23.45 -37.01
CA PRO A 39 -7.47 23.71 -37.72
C PRO A 39 -8.46 24.43 -36.79
N ALA A 40 -9.05 25.53 -37.28
CA ALA A 40 -10.13 26.21 -36.59
C ALA A 40 -11.26 25.23 -36.26
N ALA A 41 -11.73 25.24 -35.02
CA ALA A 41 -12.83 24.42 -34.56
C ALA A 41 -14.04 24.58 -35.51
N LEU A 42 -14.56 23.45 -36.01
CA LEU A 42 -15.82 23.42 -36.75
C LEU A 42 -16.95 23.66 -35.75
N CYS A 43 -17.35 24.92 -35.56
CA CYS A 43 -18.52 25.27 -34.77
C CYS A 43 -19.80 24.93 -35.54
N ASN A 44 -20.76 24.30 -34.87
CA ASN A 44 -22.08 24.05 -35.45
C ASN A 44 -22.85 25.38 -35.54
N PRO A 45 -23.50 25.70 -36.67
CA PRO A 45 -24.33 26.91 -36.76
C PRO A 45 -25.45 26.89 -35.71
N PRO A 46 -25.70 28.02 -35.00
CA PRO A 46 -25.34 29.40 -35.36
C PRO A 46 -24.03 29.95 -34.75
N ASP A 47 -23.20 29.13 -34.11
CA ASP A 47 -22.00 29.59 -33.39
C ASP A 47 -20.81 29.86 -34.33
N SER A 48 -19.92 30.77 -33.93
CA SER A 48 -18.75 31.18 -34.71
C SER A 48 -17.46 30.91 -33.95
N ALA A 49 -16.41 30.50 -34.66
CA ALA A 49 -15.10 30.26 -34.05
C ALA A 49 -14.37 31.59 -33.78
N CYS A 50 -14.08 31.87 -32.51
CA CYS A 50 -13.28 33.01 -32.06
C CYS A 50 -12.10 32.48 -31.24
N ASP A 51 -10.87 32.71 -31.72
CA ASP A 51 -9.61 32.23 -31.12
C ASP A 51 -9.62 30.75 -30.70
N GLY A 52 -10.23 29.90 -31.52
CA GLY A 52 -10.25 28.45 -31.33
C GLY A 52 -11.40 27.91 -30.47
N ILE A 53 -12.27 28.77 -29.94
CA ILE A 53 -13.44 28.40 -29.13
C ILE A 53 -14.72 28.81 -29.87
N CYS A 54 -15.77 27.99 -29.80
CA CYS A 54 -17.06 28.31 -30.40
C CYS A 54 -17.86 29.24 -29.50
N VAL A 55 -18.19 30.43 -30.00
CA VAL A 55 -18.94 31.45 -29.25
C VAL A 55 -20.15 31.95 -30.03
N ALA A 56 -21.22 32.25 -29.30
CA ALA A 56 -22.47 32.73 -29.87
C ALA A 56 -22.43 34.25 -30.04
N LEU A 57 -22.07 34.75 -31.23
CA LEU A 57 -21.92 36.18 -31.50
C LEU A 57 -23.19 37.03 -31.29
N ARG A 58 -24.36 36.40 -31.05
CA ARG A 58 -25.63 37.11 -30.86
C ARG A 58 -25.98 37.40 -29.40
N SER A 59 -25.27 36.79 -28.46
CA SER A 59 -25.56 36.87 -27.03
C SER A 59 -24.31 36.91 -26.15
N ASP A 60 -23.16 36.48 -26.65
CA ASP A 60 -21.90 36.55 -25.94
C ASP A 60 -21.46 38.00 -25.78
N ARG A 61 -21.40 38.45 -24.52
CA ARG A 61 -21.06 39.84 -24.19
C ARG A 61 -19.64 40.22 -24.58
N SER A 62 -18.73 39.27 -24.62
CA SER A 62 -17.31 39.48 -24.92
C SER A 62 -17.01 39.37 -26.42
N ASN A 63 -17.97 38.87 -27.21
CA ASN A 63 -17.86 38.63 -28.65
C ASN A 63 -19.14 39.05 -29.40
N CYS A 64 -19.71 40.19 -29.06
CA CYS A 64 -21.01 40.62 -29.56
C CYS A 64 -20.94 41.15 -30.99
N GLY A 65 -21.56 40.44 -31.93
CA GLY A 65 -21.60 40.74 -33.36
C GLY A 65 -20.35 40.31 -34.14
N ALA A 66 -19.19 40.24 -33.47
CA ALA A 66 -17.93 39.70 -34.00
C ALA A 66 -16.98 39.28 -32.86
N CYS A 67 -16.03 38.39 -33.15
CA CYS A 67 -15.01 37.96 -32.19
C CYS A 67 -14.25 39.13 -31.57
N GLY A 68 -14.09 39.12 -30.25
CA GLY A 68 -13.38 40.15 -29.48
C GLY A 68 -14.10 41.49 -29.32
N VAL A 69 -15.36 41.62 -29.77
CA VAL A 69 -16.17 42.81 -29.56
C VAL A 69 -16.92 42.69 -28.23
N ALA A 70 -16.31 43.21 -27.16
CA ALA A 70 -16.93 43.20 -25.84
C ALA A 70 -17.87 44.40 -25.62
N CYS A 71 -19.07 44.16 -25.11
CA CYS A 71 -20.01 45.22 -24.71
C CYS A 71 -19.57 45.89 -23.41
N SER A 72 -19.87 47.19 -23.29
CA SER A 72 -19.53 48.02 -22.13
C SER A 72 -20.19 47.51 -20.84
N VAL A 73 -19.72 47.98 -19.67
CA VAL A 73 -20.18 47.50 -18.35
C VAL A 73 -21.70 47.61 -18.15
N ASP A 74 -22.33 48.59 -18.80
CA ASP A 74 -23.77 48.88 -18.74
C ASP A 74 -24.54 48.45 -20.00
N GLU A 75 -23.96 47.58 -20.84
CA GLU A 75 -24.59 47.08 -22.06
C GLU A 75 -24.66 45.55 -22.05
N ALA A 76 -25.72 45.02 -22.67
CA ALA A 76 -25.89 43.59 -22.94
C ALA A 76 -25.78 43.33 -24.45
N CYS A 77 -25.30 42.15 -24.83
CA CYS A 77 -25.31 41.73 -26.22
C CYS A 77 -26.72 41.27 -26.60
N VAL A 78 -27.43 42.06 -27.40
CA VAL A 78 -28.77 41.75 -27.87
C VAL A 78 -28.74 41.57 -29.38
N ALA A 79 -28.98 40.33 -29.83
CA ALA A 79 -29.02 39.95 -31.25
C ALA A 79 -27.74 40.25 -32.06
N GLY A 80 -26.60 40.44 -31.40
CA GLY A 80 -25.30 40.74 -32.00
C GLY A 80 -24.94 42.23 -32.04
N ALA A 81 -25.64 43.06 -31.27
CA ALA A 81 -25.27 44.45 -31.01
C ALA A 81 -25.26 44.73 -29.50
N CYS A 82 -24.32 45.57 -29.05
CA CYS A 82 -24.27 46.03 -27.67
C CYS A 82 -25.33 47.12 -27.46
N GLU A 83 -26.27 46.86 -26.55
CA GLU A 83 -27.35 47.78 -26.21
C GLU A 83 -27.38 48.03 -24.69
N ALA A 84 -27.68 49.27 -24.29
CA ALA A 84 -27.69 49.68 -22.88
C ALA A 84 -28.70 48.87 -22.06
N ARG A 85 -28.25 48.35 -20.92
CA ARG A 85 -29.07 47.72 -19.88
C ARG A 85 -30.04 48.76 -19.36
N GLY A 86 -31.29 48.64 -19.79
CA GLY A 86 -32.36 49.48 -19.29
C GLY A 86 -32.74 49.01 -17.91
N ASP A 87 -32.12 49.58 -16.87
CA ASP A 87 -32.66 49.50 -15.51
C ASP A 87 -32.80 50.89 -14.91
N GLY A 88 -33.95 51.04 -14.26
CA GLY A 88 -34.31 52.23 -13.52
C GLY A 88 -33.34 52.48 -12.38
N GLY A 89 -32.75 53.68 -12.41
CA GLY A 89 -32.86 54.61 -11.29
C GLY A 89 -31.80 54.55 -10.21
N GLY A 90 -31.01 55.64 -10.15
CA GLY A 90 -30.80 56.35 -8.89
C GLY A 90 -29.35 56.66 -8.51
N GLY A 91 -29.02 57.96 -8.46
CA GLY A 91 -27.85 58.46 -7.76
C GLY A 91 -27.63 59.95 -7.99
N GLY A 92 -27.84 60.77 -6.94
CA GLY A 92 -27.52 62.20 -6.96
C GLY A 92 -28.03 62.93 -5.71
N GLU A 93 -27.13 63.15 -4.77
CA GLU A 93 -27.30 63.84 -3.48
C GLU A 93 -27.59 65.36 -3.64
N ASP A 94 -28.38 65.94 -2.72
CA ASP A 94 -28.02 67.10 -1.88
C ASP A 94 -29.24 67.88 -1.33
N GLY A 95 -29.26 68.06 0.01
CA GLY A 95 -29.55 69.34 0.66
C GLY A 95 -31.00 69.75 1.00
N GLY A 96 -31.38 69.55 2.27
CA GLY A 96 -31.84 70.69 3.10
C GLY A 96 -33.35 70.96 3.33
N SER A 97 -33.82 70.45 4.47
CA SER A 97 -34.65 71.12 5.50
C SER A 97 -36.15 71.47 5.31
N ALA A 98 -36.91 70.93 6.28
CA ALA A 98 -38.05 71.49 7.02
C ALA A 98 -39.48 71.42 6.44
N GLY A 99 -40.37 70.74 7.17
CA GLY A 99 -41.79 71.14 7.29
C GLY A 99 -42.85 70.03 7.38
N VAL A 100 -43.19 69.66 8.61
CA VAL A 100 -44.41 69.00 9.13
C VAL A 100 -45.66 68.95 8.22
N GLY A 101 -46.24 67.74 8.08
CA GLY A 101 -47.67 67.50 8.32
C GLY A 101 -48.63 67.24 7.14
N GLY A 102 -48.91 65.96 6.88
CA GLY A 102 -50.28 65.41 6.73
C GLY A 102 -51.14 65.79 5.52
N SER A 103 -51.11 64.97 4.47
CA SER A 103 -52.27 64.47 3.70
C SER A 103 -51.76 63.41 2.73
N GLY A 104 -52.38 62.22 2.74
CA GLY A 104 -51.85 61.04 2.04
C GLY A 104 -51.71 61.25 0.53
N PRO A 105 -50.66 60.70 -0.11
CA PRO A 105 -50.57 60.73 -1.55
C PRO A 105 -51.55 59.69 -2.11
N GLU A 106 -52.46 60.15 -2.96
CA GLU A 106 -53.08 59.29 -3.95
C GLU A 106 -51.94 58.60 -4.73
N CYS A 107 -52.05 57.28 -4.92
CA CYS A 107 -51.14 56.55 -5.80
C CYS A 107 -51.17 57.27 -7.16
N GLY A 108 -50.01 57.76 -7.61
CA GLY A 108 -49.89 58.76 -8.68
C GLY A 108 -50.74 58.44 -9.91
N GLY A 109 -51.16 59.49 -10.65
CA GLY A 109 -52.23 59.49 -11.67
C GLY A 109 -52.11 58.59 -12.90
N ASP A 110 -51.34 57.51 -12.83
CA ASP A 110 -51.41 56.38 -13.73
C ASP A 110 -52.51 55.41 -13.25
N ARG A 111 -53.45 55.05 -14.12
CA ARG A 111 -54.60 54.17 -13.77
C ARG A 111 -54.22 52.75 -13.31
N ALA A 112 -52.94 52.43 -13.34
CA ALA A 112 -52.36 51.15 -13.00
C ALA A 112 -52.01 50.99 -11.51
N MET A 113 -51.69 52.09 -10.81
CA MET A 113 -51.33 52.07 -9.40
C MET A 113 -52.59 52.20 -8.54
N GLN A 114 -53.04 51.11 -7.93
CA GLN A 114 -54.21 51.10 -7.04
C GLN A 114 -53.77 51.05 -5.58
N ARG A 115 -54.58 51.67 -4.71
CA ARG A 115 -54.34 51.62 -3.27
C ARG A 115 -54.88 50.31 -2.71
N CYS A 116 -54.00 49.35 -2.49
CA CYS A 116 -54.32 48.05 -1.94
C CYS A 116 -53.76 47.97 -0.51
N ASP A 117 -54.62 47.75 0.49
CA ASP A 117 -54.26 47.63 1.91
C ASP A 117 -53.37 48.73 2.51
N GLY A 118 -53.41 49.92 1.91
CA GLY A 118 -52.68 51.10 2.39
C GLY A 118 -51.44 51.45 1.57
N GLU A 119 -51.01 50.57 0.67
CA GLU A 119 -49.85 50.73 -0.20
C GLU A 119 -50.28 50.92 -1.67
N CYS A 120 -49.40 51.51 -2.48
CA CYS A 120 -49.64 51.71 -3.90
C CYS A 120 -49.03 50.55 -4.68
N VAL A 121 -49.90 49.72 -5.27
CA VAL A 121 -49.52 48.51 -5.98
C VAL A 121 -49.88 48.63 -7.46
N ASP A 122 -48.96 48.26 -8.37
CA ASP A 122 -49.26 48.18 -9.81
C ASP A 122 -49.99 46.88 -10.09
N THR A 123 -51.30 46.96 -10.26
CA THR A 123 -52.13 45.77 -10.48
C THR A 123 -51.89 45.11 -11.83
N ARG A 124 -51.01 45.65 -12.70
CA ARG A 124 -50.67 45.01 -13.98
C ARG A 124 -49.53 44.01 -13.88
N THR A 125 -48.70 44.13 -12.85
CA THR A 125 -47.46 43.36 -12.71
C THR A 125 -47.34 42.70 -11.34
N ASP A 126 -48.07 43.20 -10.33
CA ASP A 126 -48.05 42.62 -9.00
C ASP A 126 -48.84 41.29 -8.95
N PRO A 127 -48.19 40.15 -8.65
CA PRO A 127 -48.83 38.84 -8.60
C PRO A 127 -49.85 38.69 -7.46
N SER A 128 -49.76 39.51 -6.42
CA SER A 128 -50.67 39.50 -5.26
C SER A 128 -51.89 40.40 -5.46
N HIS A 129 -51.86 41.31 -6.46
CA HIS A 129 -52.92 42.27 -6.75
C HIS A 129 -53.23 42.36 -8.25
N CYS A 130 -53.18 41.24 -8.98
CA CYS A 130 -53.27 41.20 -10.42
C CYS A 130 -54.68 41.52 -10.96
N GLY A 131 -54.78 42.63 -11.69
CA GLY A 131 -56.00 43.18 -12.29
C GLY A 131 -56.84 44.04 -11.33
N GLN A 132 -56.80 43.75 -10.03
CA GLN A 132 -57.45 44.54 -8.98
C GLN A 132 -56.86 44.19 -7.60
N CYS A 133 -57.03 45.07 -6.62
CA CYS A 133 -56.59 44.80 -5.25
C CYS A 133 -57.18 43.48 -4.69
N GLY A 134 -56.30 42.64 -4.14
CA GLY A 134 -56.66 41.37 -3.50
C GLY A 134 -56.92 40.22 -4.50
N ALA A 135 -56.74 40.45 -5.80
CA ALA A 135 -56.79 39.40 -6.81
C ALA A 135 -55.39 38.80 -7.03
N ALA A 136 -54.99 37.90 -6.12
CA ALA A 136 -53.73 37.17 -6.28
C ALA A 136 -53.83 36.12 -7.40
N CYS A 137 -52.74 35.95 -8.15
CA CYS A 137 -52.57 34.84 -9.07
C CYS A 137 -52.37 33.52 -8.32
N GLU A 138 -52.50 32.40 -9.05
CA GLU A 138 -52.08 31.11 -8.48
C GLU A 138 -50.62 31.21 -8.00
N PRO A 139 -50.25 30.57 -6.88
CA PRO A 139 -48.91 30.67 -6.30
C PRO A 139 -47.81 30.45 -7.34
N GLY A 140 -46.82 31.33 -7.36
CA GLY A 140 -45.69 31.27 -8.30
C GLY A 140 -45.98 31.73 -9.73
N ARG A 141 -47.22 32.13 -10.07
CA ARG A 141 -47.57 32.64 -11.41
C ARG A 141 -47.35 34.15 -11.55
N ALA A 142 -46.91 34.57 -12.74
CA ALA A 142 -46.67 35.96 -13.05
C ALA A 142 -47.96 36.71 -13.41
N CYS A 143 -48.07 37.95 -12.94
CA CYS A 143 -49.05 38.91 -13.42
C CYS A 143 -48.47 39.66 -14.62
N VAL A 144 -49.12 39.54 -15.78
CA VAL A 144 -48.70 40.25 -17.00
C VAL A 144 -49.92 40.90 -17.64
N ASP A 145 -49.86 42.23 -17.78
CA ASP A 145 -50.94 43.07 -18.30
C ASP A 145 -52.25 42.91 -17.52
N ALA A 146 -52.17 42.90 -16.19
CA ALA A 146 -53.34 42.78 -15.29
C ALA A 146 -54.10 41.45 -15.43
N LEU A 147 -53.42 40.41 -15.96
CA LEU A 147 -53.94 39.05 -16.07
C LEU A 147 -52.91 38.05 -15.53
N CYS A 148 -53.39 37.13 -14.69
CA CYS A 148 -52.59 35.99 -14.25
C CYS A 148 -52.28 35.10 -15.45
N ARG A 149 -51.01 35.02 -15.83
CA ARG A 149 -50.55 34.17 -16.92
C ARG A 149 -50.11 32.81 -16.37
N ARG A 150 -50.08 31.82 -17.25
CA ARG A 150 -49.47 30.51 -16.96
C ARG A 150 -47.94 30.55 -16.99
N THR A 151 -47.32 31.71 -17.10
CA THR A 151 -45.87 31.84 -16.98
C THR A 151 -45.51 31.92 -15.51
N CYS A 152 -44.47 31.21 -15.10
CA CYS A 152 -43.94 31.30 -13.75
C CYS A 152 -43.26 32.65 -13.51
N LEU A 153 -43.21 33.05 -12.23
CA LEU A 153 -42.37 34.15 -11.79
C LEU A 153 -40.90 33.83 -12.10
N GLU A 154 -40.12 34.89 -12.26
CA GLU A 154 -38.68 34.76 -12.44
C GLU A 154 -38.07 33.96 -11.26
N GLY A 155 -37.21 32.99 -11.57
CA GLY A 155 -36.65 32.04 -10.60
C GLY A 155 -37.43 30.73 -10.42
N LEU A 156 -38.65 30.61 -10.96
CA LEU A 156 -39.47 29.39 -10.87
C LEU A 156 -39.63 28.71 -12.24
N THR A 157 -39.71 27.39 -12.25
CA THR A 157 -39.85 26.56 -13.46
C THR A 157 -41.25 25.92 -13.55
N ASP A 158 -41.84 25.87 -14.73
CA ASP A 158 -43.15 25.23 -14.95
C ASP A 158 -42.99 23.70 -15.03
N CYS A 159 -43.16 23.02 -13.90
CA CYS A 159 -43.18 21.57 -13.81
C CYS A 159 -44.62 21.04 -13.98
N ALA A 160 -44.96 20.69 -15.22
CA ALA A 160 -46.26 20.13 -15.60
C ALA A 160 -47.49 20.98 -15.18
N GLY A 161 -47.35 22.31 -15.12
CA GLY A 161 -48.43 23.22 -14.73
C GLY A 161 -48.38 23.67 -13.27
N ALA A 162 -47.32 23.37 -12.52
CA ALA A 162 -46.99 24.02 -11.25
C ALA A 162 -45.69 24.83 -11.40
N CYS A 163 -45.62 26.01 -10.77
CA CYS A 163 -44.37 26.78 -10.71
C CYS A 163 -43.58 26.35 -9.51
N VAL A 164 -42.42 25.75 -9.75
CA VAL A 164 -41.60 25.11 -8.73
C VAL A 164 -40.21 25.74 -8.70
N ASP A 165 -39.67 25.91 -7.50
CA ASP A 165 -38.29 26.31 -7.30
C ASP A 165 -37.39 25.06 -7.35
N LEU A 166 -36.71 24.85 -8.47
CA LEU A 166 -35.85 23.67 -8.65
C LEU A 166 -34.63 23.69 -7.71
N THR A 167 -34.33 24.80 -7.05
CA THR A 167 -33.18 24.90 -6.13
C THR A 167 -33.51 24.50 -4.70
N ALA A 168 -34.81 24.42 -4.37
CA ALA A 168 -35.30 24.24 -3.00
C ALA A 168 -36.43 23.21 -2.85
N ASP A 169 -37.12 22.82 -3.94
CA ASP A 169 -38.23 21.86 -3.88
C ASP A 169 -37.71 20.41 -3.89
N PRO A 170 -37.86 19.65 -2.78
CA PRO A 170 -37.37 18.28 -2.67
C PRO A 170 -38.12 17.27 -3.54
N LEU A 171 -39.23 17.66 -4.18
CA LEU A 171 -39.93 16.82 -5.15
C LEU A 171 -39.51 17.12 -6.60
N HIS A 172 -38.73 18.19 -6.83
CA HIS A 172 -38.32 18.65 -8.17
C HIS A 172 -36.89 19.22 -8.15
N CYS A 173 -35.97 18.55 -7.45
CA CYS A 173 -34.65 19.10 -7.16
C CYS A 173 -33.72 19.04 -8.37
N GLY A 174 -33.28 20.21 -8.85
CA GLY A 174 -32.42 20.39 -10.02
C GLY A 174 -33.13 20.25 -11.37
N GLN A 175 -34.25 19.52 -11.42
CA GLN A 175 -35.12 19.38 -12.59
C GLN A 175 -36.53 18.93 -12.18
N CYS A 176 -37.52 19.17 -13.04
CA CYS A 176 -38.88 18.71 -12.81
C CYS A 176 -38.94 17.18 -12.63
N ASP A 177 -39.77 16.73 -11.70
CA ASP A 177 -40.04 15.33 -11.36
C ASP A 177 -38.82 14.54 -10.80
N ARG A 178 -37.75 15.23 -10.37
CA ARG A 178 -36.63 14.64 -9.63
C ARG A 178 -36.83 14.81 -8.12
N ALA A 179 -37.52 13.85 -7.51
CA ALA A 179 -37.71 13.83 -6.07
C ALA A 179 -36.44 13.31 -5.34
N CYS A 180 -36.11 13.95 -4.23
CA CYS A 180 -35.14 13.45 -3.27
C CYS A 180 -35.75 12.36 -2.39
N ASP A 181 -34.90 11.51 -1.80
CA ASP A 181 -35.37 10.49 -0.87
C ASP A 181 -36.16 11.11 0.28
N PRO A 182 -37.17 10.41 0.82
CA PRO A 182 -38.01 10.93 1.90
C PRO A 182 -37.18 11.49 3.06
N GLY A 183 -37.30 12.80 3.32
CA GLY A 183 -36.60 13.50 4.41
C GLY A 183 -35.33 14.25 4.00
N ARG A 184 -34.89 14.16 2.74
CA ARG A 184 -33.76 14.93 2.21
C ARG A 184 -34.22 16.29 1.66
N PRO A 185 -33.62 17.43 2.05
CA PRO A 185 -33.92 18.73 1.46
C PRO A 185 -33.30 18.84 0.05
N CYS A 186 -33.76 19.82 -0.72
CA CYS A 186 -33.09 20.24 -1.95
C CYS A 186 -32.22 21.46 -1.66
N GLU A 187 -30.91 21.37 -1.88
CA GLU A 187 -29.95 22.43 -1.59
C GLU A 187 -29.19 22.84 -2.86
N GLY A 188 -29.61 23.95 -3.47
CA GLY A 188 -28.98 24.46 -4.68
C GLY A 188 -29.18 23.56 -5.90
N GLY A 189 -30.31 22.83 -5.94
CA GLY A 189 -30.66 21.94 -7.04
C GLY A 189 -30.07 20.53 -6.96
N ALA A 190 -29.49 20.16 -5.82
CA ALA A 190 -29.07 18.80 -5.50
C ALA A 190 -29.74 18.28 -4.22
N CYS A 191 -30.02 16.98 -4.16
CA CYS A 191 -30.61 16.36 -2.98
C CYS A 191 -29.58 16.29 -1.86
N GLY A 192 -29.85 16.98 -0.74
CA GLY A 192 -28.96 17.10 0.40
C GLY A 192 -29.00 15.90 1.34
N CYS A 193 -28.08 15.90 2.30
CA CYS A 193 -27.77 14.76 3.15
C CYS A 193 -28.57 14.62 4.45
N SER A 194 -29.30 15.65 4.92
CA SER A 194 -30.26 15.59 6.04
C SER A 194 -31.03 16.92 6.15
N ALA A 195 -32.00 17.00 7.07
CA ALA A 195 -32.99 18.08 7.18
C ALA A 195 -32.51 19.44 7.72
N GLU A 196 -31.22 19.62 8.07
CA GLU A 196 -30.70 20.89 8.61
C GLU A 196 -29.92 21.69 7.56
N PRO A 197 -30.08 23.03 7.52
CA PRO A 197 -29.39 23.88 6.56
C PRO A 197 -27.89 23.95 6.87
N SER A 198 -27.06 23.50 5.94
CA SER A 198 -25.62 23.75 5.99
C SER A 198 -25.32 25.24 5.80
N GLN A 199 -24.36 25.79 6.56
CA GLN A 199 -23.90 27.15 6.30
C GLN A 199 -22.99 27.15 5.08
N ASP A 200 -23.43 27.74 3.97
CA ASP A 200 -22.60 27.92 2.78
C ASP A 200 -21.48 28.94 3.05
N ILE A 201 -20.24 28.46 3.01
CA ILE A 201 -19.01 29.26 3.18
C ILE A 201 -18.34 29.58 1.84
N GLY A 202 -18.98 29.22 0.73
CA GLY A 202 -18.51 29.50 -0.62
C GLY A 202 -17.22 28.76 -0.99
N SER A 203 -16.42 29.43 -1.82
CA SER A 203 -15.21 28.87 -2.45
C SER A 203 -13.95 29.70 -2.21
N GLU A 204 -14.01 30.68 -1.29
CA GLU A 204 -12.83 31.49 -0.95
C GLU A 204 -11.80 30.65 -0.19
N VAL A 205 -10.53 30.73 -0.59
CA VAL A 205 -9.42 30.09 0.11
C VAL A 205 -8.16 30.98 0.01
N PRO A 206 -7.42 31.22 1.11
CA PRO A 206 -7.71 30.79 2.48
C PRO A 206 -8.88 31.58 3.08
N GLN A 207 -9.66 30.93 3.94
CA GLN A 207 -10.73 31.59 4.69
C GLN A 207 -10.81 31.12 6.14
N ARG A 208 -11.43 31.95 6.98
CA ARG A 208 -11.63 31.71 8.41
C ARG A 208 -13.10 31.95 8.72
N VAL A 209 -13.76 30.93 9.24
CA VAL A 209 -15.20 30.93 9.49
C VAL A 209 -15.42 30.71 10.98
N SER A 210 -16.15 31.62 11.61
CA SER A 210 -16.55 31.45 13.02
C SER A 210 -17.75 30.51 13.11
N GLY A 211 -17.68 29.56 14.05
CA GLY A 211 -18.74 28.61 14.34
C GLY A 211 -18.88 28.35 15.84
N THR A 212 -19.91 27.61 16.22
CA THR A 212 -20.15 27.18 17.60
C THR A 212 -20.89 25.84 17.62
N THR A 213 -20.41 24.89 18.42
CA THR A 213 -21.12 23.64 18.73
C THR A 213 -22.10 23.83 19.90
N LEU A 214 -22.11 25.00 20.54
CA LEU A 214 -22.96 25.29 21.68
C LEU A 214 -24.44 25.36 21.29
N GLY A 215 -25.22 24.36 21.72
CA GLY A 215 -26.66 24.28 21.45
C GLY A 215 -27.01 23.86 20.03
N ALA A 216 -26.05 23.29 19.29
CA ALA A 216 -26.30 22.64 18.02
C ALA A 216 -26.88 21.23 18.22
N ASP A 217 -27.60 20.73 17.22
CA ASP A 217 -28.12 19.36 17.22
C ASP A 217 -27.00 18.36 16.84
N ASP A 218 -27.15 17.10 17.23
CA ASP A 218 -26.30 15.98 16.75
C ASP A 218 -26.95 15.41 15.49
N SER A 219 -26.51 15.89 14.34
CA SER A 219 -27.13 15.68 13.04
C SER A 219 -26.27 14.84 12.08
N ARG A 220 -24.98 14.66 12.40
CA ARG A 220 -23.95 13.99 11.60
C ARG A 220 -23.09 13.08 12.48
N SER A 221 -23.28 11.78 12.29
CA SER A 221 -22.34 10.81 12.84
C SER A 221 -21.06 10.84 12.02
N LEU A 222 -19.96 11.17 12.67
CA LEU A 222 -18.61 11.04 12.14
C LEU A 222 -17.97 9.75 12.64
N SER A 223 -17.19 9.06 11.82
CA SER A 223 -16.52 7.81 12.26
C SER A 223 -15.52 8.03 13.40
N CYS A 224 -14.94 9.24 13.47
CA CYS A 224 -13.97 9.66 14.46
C CYS A 224 -14.58 10.34 15.70
N ALA A 225 -15.88 10.63 15.72
CA ALA A 225 -16.54 11.28 16.87
C ALA A 225 -17.46 10.31 17.62
N GLY A 226 -17.51 10.43 18.95
CA GLY A 226 -18.44 9.65 19.78
C GLY A 226 -19.91 10.02 19.49
N SER A 227 -20.81 9.03 19.51
CA SER A 227 -22.26 9.27 19.31
C SER A 227 -22.84 10.25 20.34
N GLY A 228 -23.59 11.27 19.93
CA GLY A 228 -24.25 12.21 20.84
C GLY A 228 -23.61 13.60 20.94
N ALA A 229 -22.59 13.91 20.14
CA ALA A 229 -21.89 15.20 20.17
C ALA A 229 -22.59 16.23 19.27
N ALA A 230 -22.81 17.44 19.77
CA ALA A 230 -23.39 18.53 19.00
C ALA A 230 -22.48 18.89 17.82
N ASP A 231 -23.04 19.03 16.61
CA ASP A 231 -22.27 19.32 15.41
C ASP A 231 -22.74 20.59 14.68
N GLN A 232 -21.81 21.22 13.99
CA GLN A 232 -22.12 22.29 13.04
C GLN A 232 -21.54 21.93 11.67
N THR A 233 -22.40 22.02 10.65
CA THR A 233 -22.06 21.64 9.27
C THR A 233 -21.94 22.88 8.36
N PHE A 234 -20.85 22.95 7.60
CA PHE A 234 -20.57 23.98 6.59
C PHE A 234 -20.55 23.37 5.19
N LEU A 235 -21.03 24.08 4.19
CA LEU A 235 -20.92 23.69 2.79
C LEU A 235 -19.77 24.47 2.13
N PHE A 236 -18.80 23.73 1.59
CA PHE A 236 -17.66 24.27 0.86
C PHE A 236 -17.71 23.83 -0.60
N THR A 237 -17.36 24.75 -1.52
CA THR A 237 -17.21 24.44 -2.95
C THR A 237 -15.77 24.66 -3.36
N ALA A 238 -15.10 23.63 -3.86
CA ALA A 238 -13.71 23.73 -4.30
C ALA A 238 -13.59 24.69 -5.51
N PRO A 239 -12.84 25.81 -5.40
CA PRO A 239 -12.68 26.75 -6.52
C PRO A 239 -11.88 26.17 -7.70
N ARG A 240 -11.07 25.13 -7.46
CA ARG A 240 -10.23 24.41 -8.44
C ARG A 240 -9.88 23.02 -7.91
N ALA A 241 -9.37 22.14 -8.77
CA ALA A 241 -8.92 20.83 -8.35
C ALA A 241 -7.65 20.95 -7.48
N GLY A 242 -7.64 20.30 -6.30
CA GLY A 242 -6.54 20.35 -5.35
C GLY A 242 -6.89 19.70 -4.01
N THR A 243 -5.91 19.59 -3.13
CA THR A 243 -6.12 19.11 -1.76
C THR A 243 -6.47 20.31 -0.87
N TYR A 244 -7.46 20.19 -0.01
CA TYR A 244 -7.91 21.26 0.89
C TYR A 244 -7.76 20.84 2.34
N LEU A 245 -7.25 21.76 3.17
CA LEU A 245 -7.08 21.57 4.60
C LEU A 245 -8.20 22.28 5.35
N PHE A 246 -8.73 21.59 6.34
CA PHE A 246 -9.69 22.13 7.29
C PHE A 246 -9.13 21.90 8.68
N ASP A 247 -9.09 22.92 9.53
CA ASP A 247 -8.66 22.76 10.92
C ASP A 247 -9.42 23.65 11.90
N THR A 248 -9.36 23.26 13.17
CA THR A 248 -9.95 23.96 14.31
C THR A 248 -8.90 24.40 15.33
N PHE A 249 -7.64 24.67 14.94
CA PHE A 249 -6.53 24.95 15.86
C PHE A 249 -6.72 26.18 16.77
N GLU A 250 -7.70 27.02 16.48
CA GLU A 250 -8.07 28.17 17.32
C GLU A 250 -9.21 27.87 18.31
N ALA A 251 -9.73 26.64 18.32
CA ALA A 251 -10.65 26.16 19.33
C ALA A 251 -9.93 25.95 20.66
N SER A 252 -10.58 26.36 21.75
CA SER A 252 -10.07 26.19 23.11
C SER A 252 -10.57 24.91 23.79
N HIS A 253 -11.25 24.05 23.04
CA HIS A 253 -11.96 22.86 23.51
C HIS A 253 -11.77 21.74 22.49
N ASP A 254 -12.16 20.54 22.91
CA ASP A 254 -12.03 19.30 22.15
C ASP A 254 -12.96 19.29 20.93
N THR A 255 -12.40 19.11 19.74
CA THR A 255 -13.17 19.14 18.48
C THR A 255 -12.84 17.94 17.61
N ALA A 256 -13.86 17.29 17.06
CA ALA A 256 -13.76 16.37 15.94
C ALA A 256 -14.08 17.09 14.63
N LEU A 257 -13.39 16.74 13.54
CA LEU A 257 -13.57 17.33 12.23
C LEU A 257 -13.73 16.25 11.16
N GLY A 258 -14.79 16.36 10.36
CA GLY A 258 -15.05 15.45 9.24
C GLY A 258 -15.44 16.16 7.97
N ALA A 259 -15.25 15.50 6.83
CA ALA A 259 -15.71 15.94 5.52
C ALA A 259 -16.58 14.86 4.88
N LEU A 260 -17.75 15.24 4.37
CA LEU A 260 -18.69 14.37 3.69
C LEU A 260 -18.94 14.89 2.27
N ARG A 261 -19.15 14.01 1.29
CA ARG A 261 -19.66 14.45 -0.02
C ARG A 261 -21.04 15.10 0.13
N ALA A 262 -21.26 16.24 -0.53
CA ALA A 262 -22.53 16.97 -0.39
C ALA A 262 -23.72 16.27 -1.07
N ASP A 263 -23.48 15.37 -2.02
CA ASP A 263 -24.50 14.64 -2.77
C ASP A 263 -24.77 13.22 -2.22
N THR A 264 -23.72 12.49 -1.82
CA THR A 264 -23.84 11.10 -1.36
C THR A 264 -23.71 10.93 0.14
N CYS A 265 -23.21 11.93 0.86
CA CYS A 265 -22.93 11.88 2.30
C CYS A 265 -21.86 10.86 2.69
N VAL A 266 -21.11 10.34 1.71
CA VAL A 266 -19.96 9.47 1.95
C VAL A 266 -18.90 10.28 2.68
N GLU A 267 -18.43 9.77 3.81
CA GLU A 267 -17.33 10.37 4.56
C GLU A 267 -16.03 10.24 3.76
N LEU A 268 -15.39 11.38 3.52
CA LEU A 268 -14.14 11.51 2.78
C LEU A 268 -12.94 11.53 3.72
N ALA A 269 -13.09 12.17 4.89
CA ALA A 269 -12.06 12.26 5.90
C ALA A 269 -12.68 12.51 7.27
N CYS A 270 -12.01 12.06 8.32
CA CYS A 270 -12.38 12.29 9.71
C CYS A 270 -11.14 12.30 10.58
N ASN A 271 -11.03 13.25 11.49
CA ASN A 271 -10.03 13.27 12.54
C ASN A 271 -10.60 13.87 13.83
N ASP A 272 -10.23 13.32 14.99
CA ASP A 272 -10.66 13.81 16.32
C ASP A 272 -9.55 14.61 17.01
N ASP A 273 -8.28 14.28 16.77
CA ASP A 273 -7.14 14.96 17.37
C ASP A 273 -5.98 15.08 16.35
N ALA A 274 -5.45 16.29 16.17
CA ALA A 274 -4.24 16.55 15.39
C ALA A 274 -3.06 16.87 16.33
N GLY A 275 -2.76 15.93 17.23
CA GLY A 275 -1.68 16.03 18.23
C GLY A 275 -2.02 16.89 19.47
N SER A 276 -3.22 17.45 19.53
CA SER A 276 -3.85 18.12 20.67
C SER A 276 -5.36 18.02 20.55
N VAL A 277 -6.13 18.65 21.44
CA VAL A 277 -7.61 18.66 21.48
C VAL A 277 -8.27 19.36 20.27
N GLN A 278 -7.51 19.67 19.23
CA GLN A 278 -8.00 20.31 18.02
C GLN A 278 -7.77 19.38 16.84
N SER A 279 -8.66 19.49 15.85
CA SER A 279 -8.68 18.58 14.72
C SER A 279 -8.21 19.24 13.42
N GLN A 280 -7.68 18.42 12.53
CA GLN A 280 -7.34 18.79 11.15
C GLN A 280 -7.63 17.62 10.21
N ILE A 281 -8.20 17.91 9.04
CA ILE A 281 -8.39 16.96 7.95
C ILE A 281 -7.89 17.55 6.63
N ALA A 282 -7.47 16.68 5.71
CA ALA A 282 -7.11 17.01 4.34
C ALA A 282 -8.01 16.23 3.37
N VAL A 283 -8.50 16.88 2.31
CA VAL A 283 -9.41 16.25 1.33
C VAL A 283 -9.05 16.67 -0.09
N ASP A 284 -8.86 15.71 -0.98
CA ASP A 284 -8.70 15.94 -2.42
C ASP A 284 -10.05 16.22 -3.07
N LEU A 285 -10.18 17.36 -3.74
CA LEU A 285 -11.42 17.80 -4.37
C LEU A 285 -11.18 18.19 -5.83
N ALA A 286 -12.14 17.86 -6.71
CA ALA A 286 -12.17 18.36 -8.08
C ALA A 286 -12.69 19.81 -8.14
N GLU A 287 -12.40 20.52 -9.24
CA GLU A 287 -12.94 21.87 -9.46
C GLU A 287 -14.47 21.86 -9.46
N GLY A 288 -15.08 22.68 -8.59
CA GLY A 288 -16.52 22.76 -8.41
C GLY A 288 -17.13 21.64 -7.56
N GLU A 289 -16.33 20.70 -7.04
CA GLU A 289 -16.81 19.68 -6.11
C GLU A 289 -17.28 20.31 -4.80
N ARG A 290 -18.41 19.82 -4.29
CA ARG A 290 -19.07 20.34 -3.08
C ARG A 290 -18.97 19.30 -1.96
N ILE A 291 -18.52 19.75 -0.80
CA ILE A 291 -18.45 18.92 0.42
C ILE A 291 -19.11 19.60 1.60
N LEU A 292 -19.54 18.79 2.56
CA LEU A 292 -19.99 19.20 3.88
C LEU A 292 -18.84 19.02 4.86
N VAL A 293 -18.41 20.09 5.52
CA VAL A 293 -17.42 20.07 6.59
C VAL A 293 -18.16 20.09 7.91
N VAL A 294 -17.97 19.05 8.72
CA VAL A 294 -18.66 18.83 9.99
C VAL A 294 -17.67 19.06 11.12
N VAL A 295 -17.96 20.04 11.97
CA VAL A 295 -17.23 20.26 13.23
C VAL A 295 -18.10 19.73 14.36
N SER A 296 -17.63 18.71 15.07
CA SER A 296 -18.30 18.08 16.22
C SER A 296 -17.39 18.14 17.45
N GLY A 297 -17.83 17.61 18.58
CA GLY A 297 -17.03 17.50 19.82
C GLY A 297 -17.64 18.24 21.02
N ALA A 298 -16.79 18.74 21.91
CA ALA A 298 -17.22 19.46 23.10
C ALA A 298 -17.91 20.80 22.74
N GLU A 299 -18.86 21.24 23.56
CA GLU A 299 -19.58 22.49 23.34
C GLU A 299 -18.66 23.72 23.48
N GLY A 300 -18.56 24.53 22.42
CA GLY A 300 -17.82 25.78 22.45
C GLY A 300 -17.77 26.51 21.11
N ASP A 301 -17.26 27.75 21.15
CA ASP A 301 -17.01 28.56 19.95
C ASP A 301 -15.67 28.16 19.31
N PHE A 302 -15.66 27.96 18.00
CA PHE A 302 -14.47 27.59 17.25
C PHE A 302 -14.28 28.50 16.02
N THR A 303 -13.08 28.46 15.45
CA THR A 303 -12.81 29.04 14.13
C THR A 303 -12.38 27.92 13.21
N LEU A 304 -13.21 27.63 12.21
CA LEU A 304 -12.87 26.73 11.12
C LEU A 304 -11.96 27.48 10.15
N ARG A 305 -10.76 26.97 9.92
CA ARG A 305 -9.82 27.51 8.94
C ARG A 305 -9.85 26.60 7.72
N VAL A 306 -10.01 27.20 6.55
CA VAL A 306 -9.98 26.51 5.27
C VAL A 306 -8.76 26.98 4.51
N GLY A 307 -7.89 26.05 4.19
CA GLY A 307 -6.71 26.21 3.35
C GLY A 307 -6.80 25.33 2.10
N GLU A 308 -5.99 25.64 1.11
CA GLU A 308 -5.73 24.76 -0.02
C GLU A 308 -4.28 24.33 0.13
N LEU A 309 -4.05 23.04 0.23
CA LEU A 309 -2.76 22.46 -0.08
C LEU A 309 -2.52 22.73 -1.56
N GLY A 310 -1.79 23.80 -1.83
CA GLY A 310 -1.03 23.89 -3.06
C GLY A 310 -0.06 22.69 -3.15
N PRO A 311 0.72 22.55 -4.24
CA PRO A 311 1.97 21.80 -4.11
C PRO A 311 2.63 22.33 -2.84
N VAL A 312 2.88 21.43 -1.88
CA VAL A 312 3.50 21.70 -0.57
C VAL A 312 4.28 23.00 -0.67
N GLN A 313 3.99 24.03 0.14
CA GLN A 313 4.85 25.21 0.20
C GLN A 313 6.17 24.84 0.90
N CYS A 314 6.84 23.82 0.34
CA CYS A 314 8.23 23.49 0.46
C CYS A 314 8.99 24.69 -0.08
N THR A 315 9.13 25.69 0.79
CA THR A 315 9.91 26.89 0.58
C THR A 315 11.14 26.79 1.48
N PRO A 316 11.99 25.77 1.25
CA PRO A 316 13.09 25.49 2.16
C PRO A 316 14.02 26.69 2.19
N THR A 317 14.43 27.07 3.40
CA THR A 317 15.40 28.15 3.56
C THR A 317 16.77 27.67 3.09
N ALA A 318 17.35 28.35 2.10
CA ALA A 318 18.68 28.00 1.61
C ALA A 318 19.75 28.30 2.67
N LEU A 319 20.51 27.27 3.05
CA LEU A 319 21.70 27.38 3.88
C LEU A 319 22.88 27.82 3.02
N GLU A 320 23.82 28.52 3.64
CA GLU A 320 25.07 28.86 2.98
C GLU A 320 25.88 27.57 2.72
N PRO A 321 26.57 27.43 1.57
CA PRO A 321 27.40 26.27 1.27
C PRO A 321 28.75 26.35 2.02
N VAL A 322 28.71 26.62 3.33
CA VAL A 322 29.87 26.79 4.20
C VAL A 322 29.66 25.99 5.48
N VAL A 323 30.66 25.21 5.86
CA VAL A 323 30.67 24.45 7.11
C VAL A 323 31.94 24.77 7.92
N PRO A 324 31.87 24.75 9.27
CA PRO A 324 30.67 24.58 10.09
C PRO A 324 29.78 25.84 10.08
N GLN A 325 28.47 25.66 10.24
CA GLN A 325 27.49 26.73 10.43
C GLN A 325 26.42 26.33 11.44
N THR A 326 25.80 27.33 12.08
CA THR A 326 24.70 27.16 13.04
C THR A 326 23.56 28.09 12.65
N VAL A 327 22.34 27.56 12.59
CA VAL A 327 21.12 28.29 12.24
C VAL A 327 20.13 28.20 13.39
N VAL A 328 19.33 29.25 13.60
CA VAL A 328 18.23 29.25 14.57
C VAL A 328 16.91 29.20 13.79
N GLY A 329 16.05 28.24 14.12
CA GLY A 329 14.77 28.00 13.45
C GLY A 329 13.59 27.92 14.43
N SER A 330 12.37 27.81 13.87
CA SER A 330 11.10 27.65 14.59
C SER A 330 10.15 26.84 13.71
N THR A 331 9.34 25.94 14.28
CA THR A 331 8.28 25.22 13.56
C THR A 331 6.89 25.82 13.79
N VAL A 332 6.78 26.86 14.63
CA VAL A 332 5.51 27.53 14.91
C VAL A 332 4.97 28.23 13.66
N GLY A 333 3.76 27.83 13.25
CA GLY A 333 3.05 28.41 12.10
C GLY A 333 3.55 27.90 10.74
N LEU A 334 4.34 26.83 10.73
CA LEU A 334 4.71 26.09 9.51
C LEU A 334 3.71 24.96 9.25
N GLU A 335 3.80 24.35 8.06
CA GLU A 335 3.00 23.20 7.63
C GLU A 335 3.81 21.91 7.80
N ASP A 336 3.13 20.78 7.98
CA ASP A 336 3.73 19.44 7.80
C ASP A 336 3.99 19.24 6.31
N SER A 337 5.25 19.45 5.92
CA SER A 337 5.65 19.55 4.51
C SER A 337 6.44 18.33 4.06
N VAL A 338 6.99 17.56 5.00
CA VAL A 338 7.84 16.40 4.80
C VAL A 338 7.29 15.28 5.67
N SER A 339 6.68 14.28 5.03
CA SER A 339 6.36 13.03 5.72
C SER A 339 7.67 12.26 5.97
N ALA A 340 8.25 12.43 7.16
CA ALA A 340 9.55 11.87 7.42
C ALA A 340 9.52 10.35 7.62
N THR A 341 10.54 9.65 7.16
CA THR A 341 10.61 8.17 7.23
C THR A 341 10.62 7.64 8.67
N CYS A 342 11.06 8.48 9.59
CA CYS A 342 11.20 8.27 11.02
C CYS A 342 10.14 9.04 11.83
N ASP A 343 9.23 9.76 11.16
CA ASP A 343 8.07 10.37 11.80
C ASP A 343 6.91 9.37 11.74
N TYR A 344 6.28 9.15 12.88
CA TYR A 344 5.11 8.28 13.02
C TYR A 344 3.83 9.10 13.26
N THR A 345 3.94 10.43 13.17
CA THR A 345 2.90 11.40 13.47
C THR A 345 2.89 12.51 12.41
N SER A 346 1.81 13.29 12.31
CA SER A 346 1.83 14.52 11.52
C SER A 346 2.46 15.64 12.35
N SER A 347 3.60 16.17 11.92
CA SER A 347 4.33 17.18 12.69
C SER A 347 4.80 18.36 11.83
N LEU A 348 4.88 19.56 12.41
CA LEU A 348 5.20 20.77 11.65
C LEU A 348 6.71 20.84 11.35
N ASP A 349 7.07 21.02 10.08
CA ASP A 349 8.46 20.98 9.64
C ASP A 349 9.08 22.35 9.39
N ALA A 350 10.30 22.55 9.89
CA ALA A 350 11.18 23.57 9.37
C ALA A 350 12.11 22.96 8.31
N THR A 351 11.98 23.40 7.06
CA THR A 351 12.75 22.85 5.92
C THR A 351 13.86 23.78 5.45
N TYR A 352 15.00 23.18 5.09
CA TYR A 352 16.20 23.86 4.62
C TYR A 352 16.78 23.18 3.39
N THR A 353 17.45 23.92 2.51
CA THR A 353 18.28 23.33 1.45
C THR A 353 19.74 23.54 1.76
N PHE A 354 20.56 22.50 1.56
CA PHE A 354 22.00 22.57 1.71
C PHE A 354 22.70 22.05 0.46
N THR A 355 23.73 22.75 0.00
CA THR A 355 24.58 22.30 -1.10
C THR A 355 26.01 22.14 -0.58
N PRO A 356 26.54 20.92 -0.52
CA PRO A 356 27.84 20.64 0.07
C PRO A 356 28.97 21.27 -0.78
N PRO A 357 29.96 21.91 -0.14
CA PRO A 357 31.09 22.52 -0.84
C PRO A 357 32.12 21.50 -1.38
N ALA A 358 32.15 20.28 -0.84
CA ALA A 358 33.05 19.20 -1.23
C ALA A 358 32.36 17.84 -1.03
N ASP A 359 32.86 16.79 -1.69
CA ASP A 359 32.42 15.41 -1.44
C ASP A 359 32.80 15.03 -0.01
N GLY A 360 31.87 14.47 0.75
CA GLY A 360 32.15 14.08 2.13
C GLY A 360 30.91 13.68 2.92
N LEU A 361 31.14 13.31 4.17
CA LEU A 361 30.10 12.96 5.13
C LEU A 361 29.71 14.22 5.92
N TYR A 362 28.44 14.57 5.94
CA TYR A 362 27.94 15.78 6.58
C TYR A 362 26.98 15.45 7.72
N VAL A 363 27.03 16.25 8.79
CA VAL A 363 26.23 16.09 10.01
C VAL A 363 25.26 17.25 10.13
N PHE A 364 24.01 16.92 10.42
CA PHE A 364 22.93 17.85 10.71
C PHE A 364 22.42 17.58 12.13
N SER A 365 22.80 18.43 13.08
CA SER A 365 22.42 18.30 14.50
C SER A 365 21.42 19.37 14.89
N ALA A 366 20.19 18.98 15.22
CA ALA A 366 19.18 19.89 15.76
C ALA A 366 19.11 19.79 17.28
N ARG A 367 19.02 20.93 17.97
CA ARG A 367 18.91 21.00 19.43
C ARG A 367 17.79 21.94 19.85
N SER A 368 17.03 21.57 20.87
CA SER A 368 15.97 22.40 21.43
C SER A 368 15.75 22.11 22.92
N ALA A 369 14.99 22.97 23.59
CA ALA A 369 14.55 22.78 24.96
C ALA A 369 13.34 21.84 25.09
N VAL A 370 12.70 21.46 23.97
CA VAL A 370 11.65 20.42 23.95
C VAL A 370 12.26 19.02 24.06
N SER A 371 11.45 18.05 24.50
CA SER A 371 11.95 16.71 24.81
C SER A 371 12.19 15.83 23.59
N GLU A 372 11.50 16.00 22.46
CA GLU A 372 11.59 15.08 21.31
C GLU A 372 11.81 15.85 20.01
N LEU A 373 12.84 15.46 19.26
CA LEU A 373 13.30 16.12 18.04
C LEU A 373 13.55 15.11 16.93
N LEU A 374 13.23 15.53 15.72
CA LEU A 374 13.45 14.79 14.49
C LEU A 374 14.28 15.65 13.53
N VAL A 375 15.26 15.02 12.87
CA VAL A 375 16.02 15.61 11.76
C VAL A 375 16.07 14.60 10.65
N GLU A 376 15.65 14.99 9.45
CA GLU A 376 15.76 14.13 8.26
C GLU A 376 16.49 14.85 7.13
N VAL A 377 17.28 14.10 6.37
CA VAL A 377 17.97 14.55 5.17
C VAL A 377 17.41 13.79 3.97
N LEU A 378 16.87 14.51 2.98
CA LEU A 378 16.32 13.95 1.75
C LEU A 378 17.22 14.26 0.55
N ASP A 379 17.23 13.36 -0.43
CA ASP A 379 17.87 13.61 -1.72
C ASP A 379 17.13 14.68 -2.53
N GLY A 380 17.88 15.58 -3.15
CA GLY A 380 17.34 16.72 -3.88
C GLY A 380 16.86 17.87 -2.98
N GLY A 381 16.43 18.97 -3.59
CA GLY A 381 15.98 20.18 -2.88
C GLY A 381 14.47 20.27 -2.62
N ALA A 382 13.74 19.17 -2.77
CA ALA A 382 12.28 19.11 -2.68
C ALA A 382 11.85 18.28 -1.46
N CYS A 383 10.65 18.56 -0.94
CA CYS A 383 10.11 17.92 0.26
C CYS A 383 9.55 16.50 0.01
N THR A 384 9.79 15.94 -1.19
CA THR A 384 9.37 14.61 -1.63
C THR A 384 10.56 13.75 -2.05
N GLY A 385 11.78 14.13 -1.62
CA GLY A 385 12.99 13.38 -1.92
C GLY A 385 13.05 12.06 -1.15
N ASP A 386 13.83 11.11 -1.65
CA ASP A 386 14.10 9.88 -0.91
C ASP A 386 14.93 10.20 0.35
N SER A 387 14.58 9.58 1.48
CA SER A 387 15.33 9.76 2.73
C SER A 387 16.74 9.18 2.60
N LEU A 388 17.74 10.03 2.81
CA LEU A 388 19.15 9.64 2.89
C LEU A 388 19.49 9.19 4.30
N ASN A 389 18.98 9.88 5.31
CA ASN A 389 19.10 9.50 6.72
C ASN A 389 18.09 10.29 7.58
N CYS A 390 17.64 9.69 8.67
CA CYS A 390 16.92 10.39 9.71
C CYS A 390 17.44 10.06 11.13
N GLY A 391 17.48 11.09 11.97
CA GLY A 391 17.67 10.98 13.41
C GLY A 391 16.41 11.32 14.21
N PHE A 392 16.20 10.57 15.29
CA PHE A 392 15.25 10.89 16.36
C PHE A 392 16.00 10.94 17.69
N GLY A 393 15.76 11.97 18.50
CA GLY A 393 16.48 12.13 19.76
C GLY A 393 15.82 13.07 20.76
N PHE A 394 16.31 12.99 22.01
CA PHE A 394 15.78 13.79 23.11
C PHE A 394 16.67 14.99 23.43
N GLY A 395 16.18 16.21 23.20
CA GLY A 395 16.93 17.47 23.39
C GLY A 395 17.99 17.76 22.31
N GLU A 396 18.54 16.72 21.68
CA GLU A 396 19.36 16.78 20.47
C GLU A 396 18.98 15.60 19.54
N SER A 397 18.89 15.87 18.24
CA SER A 397 18.72 14.86 17.20
C SER A 397 19.74 15.09 16.08
N ILE A 398 20.29 14.01 15.52
CA ILE A 398 21.41 14.04 14.57
C ILE A 398 21.09 13.16 13.36
N ALA A 399 21.21 13.70 12.15
CA ALA A 399 21.22 12.95 10.91
C ALA A 399 22.56 13.12 10.19
N VAL A 400 23.06 12.04 9.57
CA VAL A 400 24.37 12.02 8.89
C VAL A 400 24.21 11.47 7.48
N ALA A 401 24.69 12.20 6.47
CA ALA A 401 24.55 11.77 5.07
C ALA A 401 25.86 11.95 4.29
N GLU A 402 26.18 10.99 3.43
CA GLU A 402 27.28 11.12 2.46
C GLU A 402 26.79 11.91 1.25
N LEU A 403 27.41 13.07 1.00
CA LEU A 403 26.95 14.04 0.00
C LEU A 403 28.04 14.34 -1.01
N GLU A 404 27.66 14.49 -2.29
CA GLU A 404 28.54 14.91 -3.37
C GLU A 404 28.52 16.43 -3.56
N ALA A 405 29.68 17.01 -3.80
CA ALA A 405 29.88 18.44 -4.02
C ALA A 405 28.92 18.98 -5.09
N GLY A 406 28.16 20.02 -4.72
CA GLY A 406 27.23 20.68 -5.63
C GLY A 406 25.88 19.99 -5.84
N LYS A 407 25.62 18.81 -5.23
CA LYS A 407 24.28 18.21 -5.21
C LYS A 407 23.48 18.74 -4.02
N THR A 408 22.38 19.42 -4.28
CA THR A 408 21.52 19.99 -3.22
C THR A 408 20.70 18.90 -2.54
N VAL A 409 20.66 18.92 -1.21
CA VAL A 409 19.77 18.11 -0.36
C VAL A 409 18.79 18.98 0.40
N LEU A 410 17.72 18.37 0.91
CA LEU A 410 16.75 18.99 1.80
C LEU A 410 16.96 18.46 3.22
N VAL A 411 16.86 19.34 4.21
CA VAL A 411 16.95 19.01 5.63
C VAL A 411 15.66 19.46 6.29
N ALA A 412 14.94 18.52 6.92
CA ALA A 412 13.72 18.78 7.67
C ALA A 412 14.01 18.66 9.18
N VAL A 413 13.48 19.59 9.97
CA VAL A 413 13.56 19.56 11.44
C VAL A 413 12.16 19.68 12.02
N ALA A 414 11.77 18.69 12.83
CA ALA A 414 10.41 18.55 13.34
C ALA A 414 10.37 18.11 14.81
N SER A 415 9.17 18.10 15.40
CA SER A 415 8.93 17.56 16.73
C SER A 415 7.54 16.92 16.78
N PRO A 416 7.43 15.61 17.08
CA PRO A 416 6.17 14.87 16.97
C PRO A 416 5.14 15.24 18.05
N VAL A 417 5.57 15.94 19.11
CA VAL A 417 4.73 16.23 20.28
C VAL A 417 4.23 17.67 20.29
N THR A 418 5.05 18.62 19.84
CA THR A 418 4.69 20.05 19.94
C THR A 418 5.48 20.95 19.01
N ALA A 419 4.84 22.02 18.53
CA ALA A 419 5.52 23.05 17.75
C ALA A 419 6.65 23.72 18.56
N MET A 420 7.83 23.79 17.95
CA MET A 420 9.03 24.36 18.54
C MET A 420 9.10 25.86 18.26
N ARG A 421 9.08 26.67 19.31
CA ARG A 421 9.29 28.13 19.20
C ARG A 421 10.70 28.51 18.79
N GLU A 422 11.68 27.67 19.14
CA GLU A 422 13.09 27.88 18.85
C GLU A 422 13.84 26.54 18.87
N PHE A 423 14.69 26.31 17.88
CA PHE A 423 15.71 25.25 17.86
C PHE A 423 16.98 25.76 17.16
N THR A 424 18.11 25.11 17.39
CA THR A 424 19.36 25.35 16.65
C THR A 424 19.67 24.17 15.74
N LEU A 425 20.05 24.42 14.48
CA LEU A 425 20.56 23.44 13.53
C LEU A 425 22.04 23.71 13.24
N ASP A 426 22.89 22.80 13.69
CA ASP A 426 24.33 22.79 13.42
C ASP A 426 24.62 21.91 12.20
N VAL A 427 25.31 22.47 11.19
CA VAL A 427 25.73 21.76 9.98
C VAL A 427 27.26 21.78 9.89
N PHE A 428 27.88 20.60 9.85
CA PHE A 428 29.33 20.49 9.75
C PHE A 428 29.76 19.23 8.99
N GLU A 429 30.97 19.25 8.43
CA GLU A 429 31.58 18.05 7.82
C GLU A 429 32.07 17.11 8.93
N ALA A 430 31.65 15.86 8.86
CA ALA A 430 32.13 14.80 9.74
C ALA A 430 33.63 14.54 9.51
N PRO A 431 34.34 13.96 10.48
CA PRO A 431 35.64 13.35 10.22
C PRO A 431 35.54 12.36 9.06
N ALA A 432 36.64 12.21 8.30
CA ALA A 432 36.70 11.22 7.23
C ALA A 432 36.26 9.85 7.75
N CYS A 433 35.45 9.14 6.96
CA CYS A 433 34.92 7.83 7.31
C CYS A 433 35.07 6.88 6.11
N PRO A 434 35.75 5.73 6.25
CA PRO A 434 36.50 5.32 7.43
C PRO A 434 37.66 6.28 7.72
N GLY A 435 37.87 6.62 8.99
CA GLY A 435 38.92 7.54 9.43
C GLY A 435 40.31 6.97 9.21
N VAL A 436 40.44 5.65 9.28
CA VAL A 436 41.66 4.92 8.94
C VAL A 436 41.34 3.78 7.99
N ASN A 437 41.94 3.76 6.80
CA ASN A 437 41.83 2.63 5.90
C ASN A 437 42.95 1.61 6.19
N LEU A 438 42.57 0.41 6.64
CA LEU A 438 43.47 -0.67 7.03
C LEU A 438 43.90 -1.54 5.84
N GLY A 439 43.22 -1.42 4.69
CA GLY A 439 43.45 -2.27 3.53
C GLY A 439 43.06 -3.73 3.81
N SER A 440 43.83 -4.68 3.26
CA SER A 440 43.47 -6.11 3.18
C SER A 440 44.42 -7.05 3.92
N THR A 441 45.25 -6.54 4.83
CA THR A 441 46.25 -7.36 5.54
C THR A 441 45.60 -8.08 6.72
N VAL A 442 45.78 -9.39 6.84
CA VAL A 442 45.33 -10.19 7.98
C VAL A 442 46.42 -11.22 8.38
N PRO A 443 46.64 -11.48 9.68
CA PRO A 443 46.06 -10.77 10.82
C PRO A 443 46.65 -9.35 10.98
N GLN A 444 45.90 -8.44 11.59
CA GLN A 444 46.37 -7.11 11.94
C GLN A 444 45.76 -6.62 13.25
N THR A 445 46.51 -5.78 13.98
CA THR A 445 46.03 -5.16 15.22
C THR A 445 46.22 -3.66 15.12
N VAL A 446 45.20 -2.91 15.52
CA VAL A 446 45.16 -1.45 15.51
C VAL A 446 44.88 -0.98 16.92
N THR A 447 45.63 0.01 17.39
CA THR A 447 45.41 0.62 18.70
C THR A 447 45.36 2.13 18.58
N GLY A 448 44.63 2.77 19.50
CA GLY A 448 44.51 4.21 19.56
C GLY A 448 43.75 4.63 20.81
N ASN A 449 43.26 5.87 20.85
CA ASN A 449 42.53 6.42 21.98
C ASN A 449 41.34 7.25 21.48
N ASN A 450 40.20 7.18 22.18
CA ASN A 450 38.96 7.83 21.76
C ASN A 450 38.60 9.12 22.52
N GLU A 451 39.44 9.62 23.44
CA GLU A 451 39.18 10.84 24.23
C GLU A 451 39.02 12.12 23.40
N GLU A 452 39.73 12.23 22.27
CA GLU A 452 39.70 13.41 21.40
C GLU A 452 38.83 13.20 20.14
N LEU A 453 38.21 12.03 19.99
CA LEU A 453 37.38 11.72 18.84
C LEU A 453 35.97 12.29 19.03
N ARG A 454 35.36 12.72 17.93
CA ARG A 454 33.94 13.13 17.95
C ARG A 454 33.07 11.89 17.80
N ASN A 455 31.88 11.98 18.35
CA ASN A 455 30.83 11.00 18.18
C ASN A 455 29.92 11.48 17.04
N VAL A 456 29.95 10.82 15.89
CA VAL A 456 29.26 11.29 14.69
C VAL A 456 28.30 10.25 14.13
N LEU A 457 28.69 8.98 14.02
CA LEU A 457 27.78 7.92 13.64
C LEU A 457 26.93 7.55 14.85
N ALA A 458 25.63 7.36 14.62
CA ALA A 458 24.76 6.85 15.67
C ALA A 458 25.15 5.40 15.96
N PRO A 459 25.55 5.07 17.21
CA PRO A 459 25.75 3.68 17.58
C PRO A 459 24.40 2.95 17.50
N CYS A 460 24.42 1.64 17.31
CA CYS A 460 23.18 0.84 17.29
C CYS A 460 22.43 0.77 18.65
N PHE A 461 22.90 1.51 19.65
CA PHE A 461 22.22 1.70 20.94
C PHE A 461 22.08 3.18 21.25
N SER A 462 20.85 3.65 21.51
CA SER A 462 20.53 5.04 21.82
C SER A 462 20.97 5.43 23.24
N ALA A 463 22.27 5.68 23.41
CA ALA A 463 22.85 6.15 24.67
C ALA A 463 23.88 7.25 24.39
N PRO A 464 24.14 8.14 25.36
CA PRO A 464 25.23 9.11 25.23
C PRO A 464 26.54 8.33 25.08
N SER A 465 27.15 8.38 23.90
CA SER A 465 28.37 7.67 23.60
C SER A 465 29.61 8.58 23.54
N GLY A 466 30.78 7.97 23.74
CA GLY A 466 32.09 8.64 23.73
C GLY A 466 32.54 8.99 22.32
N GLY A 467 33.81 9.36 22.15
CA GLY A 467 34.35 9.54 20.80
C GLY A 467 34.42 8.20 20.06
N GLU A 468 34.17 8.20 18.75
CA GLU A 468 34.18 6.98 17.94
C GLU A 468 35.43 6.88 17.05
N ALA A 469 35.93 5.67 16.82
CA ALA A 469 37.00 5.38 15.87
C ALA A 469 36.47 4.51 14.73
N THR A 470 36.70 4.95 13.48
CA THR A 470 36.19 4.25 12.29
C THR A 470 37.32 3.71 11.42
N PHE A 471 37.19 2.45 11.00
CA PHE A 471 38.20 1.71 10.23
C PHE A 471 37.61 1.10 8.97
N GLY A 472 38.34 1.18 7.86
CA GLY A 472 37.96 0.53 6.60
C GLY A 472 38.78 -0.73 6.41
N PHE A 473 38.13 -1.84 6.10
CA PHE A 473 38.76 -3.12 5.79
C PHE A 473 38.30 -3.64 4.43
N THR A 474 39.21 -4.27 3.68
CA THR A 474 38.88 -4.94 2.41
C THR A 474 39.26 -6.41 2.50
N ALA A 475 38.30 -7.31 2.30
CA ALA A 475 38.53 -8.75 2.37
C ALA A 475 39.50 -9.21 1.26
N PRO A 476 40.68 -9.77 1.60
CA PRO A 476 41.63 -10.24 0.58
C PRO A 476 41.14 -11.43 -0.25
N ARG A 477 40.23 -12.24 0.30
CA ARG A 477 39.66 -13.46 -0.32
C ARG A 477 38.32 -13.81 0.35
N ASP A 478 37.57 -14.73 -0.24
CA ASP A 478 36.37 -15.27 0.39
C ASP A 478 36.74 -15.92 1.73
N GLY A 479 36.05 -15.51 2.80
CA GLY A 479 36.34 -15.98 4.15
C GLY A 479 35.45 -15.35 5.21
N VAL A 480 35.67 -15.74 6.46
CA VAL A 480 35.03 -15.14 7.63
C VAL A 480 36.10 -14.36 8.38
N TYR A 481 35.83 -13.09 8.68
CA TYR A 481 36.79 -12.20 9.33
C TYR A 481 36.28 -11.85 10.73
N MET A 482 37.11 -12.10 11.74
CA MET A 482 36.84 -11.71 13.12
C MET A 482 37.37 -10.31 13.37
N PHE A 483 36.49 -9.43 13.83
CA PHE A 483 36.81 -8.11 14.36
C PHE A 483 36.67 -8.17 15.87
N ASP A 484 37.77 -8.07 16.62
CA ASP A 484 37.80 -8.22 18.06
C ASP A 484 38.27 -6.93 18.74
N ALA A 485 37.37 -6.29 19.50
CA ALA A 485 37.62 -5.06 20.25
C ALA A 485 37.82 -5.30 21.76
N THR A 486 37.86 -6.56 22.22
CA THR A 486 37.92 -6.94 23.64
C THR A 486 39.22 -6.54 24.33
N GLY A 487 40.27 -6.22 23.56
CA GLY A 487 41.53 -5.71 24.07
C GLY A 487 41.50 -4.24 24.53
N SER A 488 40.37 -3.54 24.35
CA SER A 488 40.19 -2.13 24.73
C SER A 488 40.17 -1.93 26.25
N SER A 489 40.58 -0.76 26.73
CA SER A 489 40.61 -0.42 28.16
C SER A 489 39.23 -0.13 28.75
N PHE A 490 38.20 -0.11 27.91
CA PHE A 490 36.80 0.09 28.24
C PHE A 490 35.93 -0.95 27.50
N PRO A 491 34.69 -1.21 27.95
CA PRO A 491 33.75 -2.04 27.22
C PRO A 491 33.37 -1.36 25.89
N ALA A 492 33.98 -1.80 24.79
CA ALA A 492 33.74 -1.20 23.48
C ALA A 492 32.36 -1.59 22.93
N LEU A 493 31.69 -0.64 22.30
CA LEU A 493 30.61 -0.91 21.35
C LEU A 493 31.28 -1.21 20.01
N LEU A 494 31.11 -2.44 19.51
CA LEU A 494 31.65 -2.86 18.22
C LEU A 494 30.50 -2.96 17.22
N GLU A 495 30.62 -2.19 16.14
CA GLU A 495 29.68 -2.20 15.05
C GLU A 495 30.42 -2.44 13.72
N VAL A 496 29.87 -3.29 12.86
CA VAL A 496 30.43 -3.56 11.53
C VAL A 496 29.36 -3.28 10.49
N ARG A 497 29.69 -2.43 9.53
CA ARG A 497 28.84 -2.02 8.41
C ARG A 497 29.38 -2.51 7.07
N ARG A 498 28.48 -2.80 6.13
CA ARG A 498 28.79 -2.97 4.70
C ARG A 498 28.48 -1.69 3.94
N ASP A 499 29.05 -1.55 2.75
CA ASP A 499 28.77 -0.45 1.82
C ASP A 499 29.05 0.97 2.34
N GLY A 500 29.98 1.11 3.28
CA GLY A 500 30.45 2.40 3.79
C GLY A 500 29.88 2.77 5.15
N CYS A 501 29.99 4.06 5.51
CA CYS A 501 29.68 4.52 6.86
C CYS A 501 28.19 4.72 7.13
N THR A 502 27.38 4.89 6.09
CA THR A 502 25.91 4.96 6.16
C THR A 502 25.25 3.70 5.60
N GLY A 503 26.03 2.66 5.29
CA GLY A 503 25.50 1.40 4.77
C GLY A 503 24.96 0.48 5.86
N GLU A 504 24.57 -0.73 5.44
CA GLU A 504 23.89 -1.71 6.28
C GLU A 504 24.73 -2.11 7.50
N VAL A 505 24.12 -2.04 8.68
CA VAL A 505 24.72 -2.55 9.92
C VAL A 505 24.61 -4.08 9.92
N VAL A 506 25.74 -4.76 9.81
CA VAL A 506 25.81 -6.24 9.80
C VAL A 506 25.76 -6.80 11.21
N THR A 507 26.43 -6.13 12.15
CA THR A 507 26.49 -6.58 13.55
C THR A 507 26.66 -5.41 14.48
N CYS A 508 26.14 -5.55 15.68
CA CYS A 508 26.29 -4.60 16.76
C CYS A 508 26.39 -5.29 18.11
N LEU A 509 27.50 -5.08 18.79
CA LEU A 509 27.81 -5.79 20.03
C LEU A 509 28.12 -4.80 21.16
N ASP A 510 27.44 -5.01 22.28
CA ASP A 510 27.67 -4.25 23.50
C ASP A 510 28.69 -4.96 24.40
N GLY A 511 29.90 -4.42 24.46
CA GLY A 511 31.00 -4.90 25.29
C GLY A 511 30.70 -5.02 26.80
N THR A 512 29.64 -4.40 27.30
CA THR A 512 29.20 -4.51 28.71
C THR A 512 28.40 -5.77 28.99
N SER A 513 27.72 -6.31 27.98
CA SER A 513 26.85 -7.49 28.11
C SER A 513 27.49 -8.76 27.54
N GLN A 514 28.34 -8.62 26.52
CA GLN A 514 29.02 -9.70 25.84
C GLN A 514 30.40 -9.26 25.32
N PRO A 515 31.29 -10.20 24.94
CA PRO A 515 32.55 -9.81 24.31
C PRO A 515 32.30 -9.03 23.01
N ALA A 516 32.90 -7.85 22.87
CA ALA A 516 32.85 -7.02 21.67
C ALA A 516 33.71 -7.60 20.54
N ARG A 517 33.29 -8.75 19.99
CA ARG A 517 33.97 -9.47 18.91
C ARG A 517 32.96 -10.05 17.93
N ALA A 518 33.12 -9.76 16.64
CA ALA A 518 32.16 -10.16 15.61
C ALA A 518 32.86 -10.91 14.46
N ALA A 519 32.31 -12.07 14.09
CA ALA A 519 32.69 -12.81 12.90
C ALA A 519 31.78 -12.41 11.73
N VAL A 520 32.36 -11.91 10.64
CA VAL A 520 31.60 -11.46 9.47
C VAL A 520 32.07 -12.19 8.21
N PRO A 521 31.17 -12.91 7.50
CA PRO A 521 31.50 -13.47 6.19
C PRO A 521 31.66 -12.34 5.17
N LEU A 522 32.74 -12.35 4.40
CA LEU A 522 33.02 -11.37 3.34
C LEU A 522 33.59 -12.10 2.11
N ALA A 523 33.10 -11.74 0.92
CA ALA A 523 33.66 -12.18 -0.34
C ALA A 523 34.94 -11.38 -0.69
N SER A 524 35.75 -11.93 -1.60
CA SER A 524 36.96 -11.27 -2.06
C SER A 524 36.66 -9.89 -2.66
N GLY A 525 37.28 -8.85 -2.08
CA GLY A 525 37.09 -7.46 -2.52
C GLY A 525 35.97 -6.72 -1.78
N ASP A 526 35.15 -7.40 -0.98
CA ASP A 526 34.14 -6.73 -0.15
C ASP A 526 34.80 -5.78 0.84
N THR A 527 34.16 -4.64 1.07
CA THR A 527 34.61 -3.63 2.03
C THR A 527 33.68 -3.58 3.24
N ALA A 528 34.27 -3.52 4.43
CA ALA A 528 33.57 -3.32 5.69
C ALA A 528 34.07 -2.05 6.39
N VAL A 529 33.16 -1.33 7.05
CA VAL A 529 33.48 -0.25 7.98
C VAL A 529 33.26 -0.75 9.40
N ILE A 530 34.30 -0.65 10.23
CA ILE A 530 34.27 -1.02 11.64
C ILE A 530 34.19 0.27 12.44
N VAL A 531 33.17 0.40 13.28
CA VAL A 531 32.98 1.51 14.21
C VAL A 531 33.22 1.00 15.62
N LEU A 532 34.16 1.63 16.31
CA LEU A 532 34.41 1.41 17.74
C LEU A 532 33.94 2.63 18.52
N ASP A 533 32.99 2.42 19.43
CA ASP A 533 32.42 3.45 20.29
C ASP A 533 32.36 2.96 21.76
N SER A 534 31.77 3.75 22.66
CA SER A 534 31.66 3.46 24.11
C SER A 534 30.47 4.20 24.74
N TYR A 535 29.97 3.77 25.91
CA TYR A 535 28.94 4.51 26.66
C TYR A 535 29.51 5.69 27.47
N ALA A 536 30.07 6.69 26.79
CA ALA A 536 30.71 7.89 27.36
C ALA A 536 32.03 7.63 28.12
N ASP A 537 32.52 6.40 28.14
CA ASP A 537 33.88 6.08 28.59
C ASP A 537 34.91 6.53 27.56
N ALA A 538 36.09 6.94 28.01
CA ALA A 538 37.18 7.27 27.12
C ALA A 538 38.48 6.61 27.58
N GLY A 539 39.29 6.16 26.61
CA GLY A 539 40.52 5.44 26.88
C GLY A 539 41.14 4.83 25.63
N ASP A 540 42.05 3.89 25.85
CA ASP A 540 42.78 3.22 24.78
C ASP A 540 41.95 2.07 24.19
N TYR A 541 41.73 2.08 22.88
CA TYR A 541 41.08 0.97 22.17
C TYR A 541 42.10 0.05 21.50
N ALA A 542 41.72 -1.21 21.30
CA ALA A 542 42.46 -2.18 20.51
C ALA A 542 41.50 -2.99 19.64
N LEU A 543 41.69 -2.93 18.31
CA LEU A 543 40.98 -3.73 17.32
C LEU A 543 41.92 -4.77 16.72
N GLU A 544 41.62 -6.05 16.90
CA GLU A 544 42.28 -7.15 16.22
C GLU A 544 41.40 -7.66 15.07
N ILE A 545 41.98 -7.76 13.87
CA ILE A 545 41.31 -8.31 12.69
C ILE A 545 42.06 -9.58 12.30
N THR A 546 41.37 -10.71 12.36
CA THR A 546 41.89 -12.00 11.95
C THR A 546 40.97 -12.66 10.94
N GLU A 547 41.53 -13.48 10.06
CA GLU A 547 40.72 -14.35 9.22
C GLU A 547 40.50 -15.67 9.97
N LEU A 548 39.24 -16.01 10.20
CA LEU A 548 38.85 -17.29 10.75
C LEU A 548 38.93 -18.34 9.65
N ALA A 549 39.59 -19.45 9.95
CA ALA A 549 39.62 -20.59 9.05
C ALA A 549 38.24 -21.26 9.05
N CYS A 550 37.41 -20.96 8.05
CA CYS A 550 36.14 -21.64 7.83
C CYS A 550 36.14 -22.22 6.40
N PRO A 551 35.85 -23.51 6.19
CA PRO A 551 35.58 -24.55 7.19
C PRO A 551 36.81 -24.86 8.05
N ILE A 552 36.58 -25.17 9.33
CA ILE A 552 37.66 -25.38 10.30
C ILE A 552 38.30 -26.77 10.12
N ILE A 553 37.52 -27.76 9.67
CA ILE A 553 37.96 -29.16 9.52
C ILE A 553 37.50 -29.74 8.17
N ASP A 554 38.38 -30.41 7.42
CA ASP A 554 38.03 -31.10 6.17
C ASP A 554 37.69 -32.58 6.42
N LEU A 555 36.43 -32.97 6.20
CA LEU A 555 35.96 -34.36 6.29
C LEU A 555 36.22 -35.16 4.99
N GLY A 556 36.66 -34.50 3.93
CA GLY A 556 36.83 -35.09 2.61
C GLY A 556 35.50 -35.57 2.01
N SER A 557 35.54 -36.74 1.35
CA SER A 557 34.43 -37.26 0.55
C SER A 557 34.02 -38.70 0.90
N THR A 558 34.35 -39.17 2.10
CA THR A 558 34.05 -40.56 2.50
C THR A 558 32.65 -40.63 3.13
N ALA A 559 31.81 -41.55 2.68
CA ALA A 559 30.54 -41.85 3.35
C ALA A 559 30.23 -43.37 3.23
N PRO A 560 29.87 -44.06 4.32
CA PRO A 560 29.65 -43.53 5.66
C PRO A 560 30.96 -43.18 6.40
N GLN A 561 30.89 -42.19 7.29
CA GLN A 561 31.98 -41.84 8.22
C GLN A 561 31.43 -41.28 9.53
N THR A 562 32.24 -41.33 10.58
CA THR A 562 31.89 -40.76 11.89
C THR A 562 33.12 -40.08 12.46
N VAL A 563 32.92 -38.86 12.97
CA VAL A 563 33.94 -38.07 13.67
C VAL A 563 33.42 -37.69 15.05
N THR A 564 34.35 -37.37 15.95
CA THR A 564 34.05 -36.87 17.28
C THR A 564 34.85 -35.60 17.52
N GLY A 565 34.27 -34.66 18.25
CA GLY A 565 34.92 -33.39 18.57
C GLY A 565 34.23 -32.70 19.75
N THR A 566 34.59 -31.45 19.98
CA THR A 566 34.00 -30.61 21.02
C THR A 566 33.73 -29.23 20.47
N THR A 567 32.55 -28.67 20.75
CA THR A 567 32.22 -27.30 20.33
C THR A 567 32.90 -26.26 21.22
N ALA A 568 33.31 -26.64 22.43
CA ALA A 568 33.92 -25.74 23.41
C ALA A 568 35.27 -25.13 22.98
N ASP A 569 35.93 -25.69 21.96
CA ASP A 569 37.23 -25.22 21.46
C ASP A 569 37.10 -24.15 20.35
N PHE A 570 35.88 -23.84 19.91
CA PHE A 570 35.62 -22.97 18.76
C PHE A 570 34.92 -21.66 19.17
N SER A 571 34.79 -20.74 18.22
CA SER A 571 34.05 -19.48 18.38
C SER A 571 32.71 -19.60 17.69
N ASP A 572 31.71 -18.88 18.19
CA ASP A 572 30.38 -18.69 17.57
C ASP A 572 30.52 -17.78 16.33
N ILE A 573 30.38 -18.34 15.13
CA ILE A 573 30.70 -17.71 13.83
C ILE A 573 29.57 -17.82 12.80
N LEU A 574 28.60 -18.71 12.97
CA LEU A 574 27.44 -18.89 12.11
C LEU A 574 26.15 -18.62 12.89
N ALA A 575 25.14 -18.15 12.16
CA ALA A 575 23.83 -17.80 12.69
C ALA A 575 22.77 -18.70 12.03
N PRO A 576 22.61 -19.96 12.48
CA PRO A 576 21.65 -20.89 11.88
C PRO A 576 20.21 -20.47 12.20
N GLY A 577 19.31 -20.58 11.22
CA GLY A 577 17.93 -20.08 11.34
C GLY A 577 16.99 -20.90 12.24
N CYS A 578 17.39 -22.10 12.65
CA CYS A 578 16.55 -23.03 13.42
C CYS A 578 16.94 -23.17 14.89
N GLY A 579 17.73 -22.25 15.45
CA GLY A 579 18.08 -22.26 16.87
C GLY A 579 18.37 -20.90 17.46
N TYR A 580 18.72 -20.89 18.74
CA TYR A 580 19.09 -19.68 19.46
C TYR A 580 20.56 -19.33 19.21
N PHE A 581 20.84 -18.04 18.97
CA PHE A 581 22.21 -17.55 18.80
C PHE A 581 22.98 -17.56 20.13
N GLY A 582 24.27 -17.93 20.11
CA GLY A 582 25.17 -17.76 21.26
C GLY A 582 26.09 -18.94 21.60
N GLY A 583 26.01 -20.06 20.87
CA GLY A 583 26.84 -21.25 21.09
C GLY A 583 28.09 -21.27 20.20
N PRO A 584 29.26 -21.71 20.68
CA PRO A 584 30.39 -21.95 19.78
C PRO A 584 30.11 -23.16 18.87
N GLU A 585 30.48 -23.12 17.59
CA GLU A 585 30.25 -24.24 16.66
C GLU A 585 31.52 -24.83 16.05
N ALA A 586 31.43 -26.09 15.64
CA ALA A 586 32.45 -26.74 14.82
C ALA A 586 31.97 -26.85 13.37
N THR A 587 32.76 -26.32 12.43
CA THR A 587 32.42 -26.34 11.00
C THR A 587 33.29 -27.30 10.19
N TYR A 588 32.65 -28.05 9.31
CA TYR A 588 33.25 -29.11 8.52
C TYR A 588 33.05 -28.92 7.02
N LEU A 589 34.09 -29.12 6.21
CA LEU A 589 33.95 -29.28 4.76
C LEU A 589 33.62 -30.73 4.43
N PHE A 590 32.55 -30.96 3.69
CA PHE A 590 32.26 -32.27 3.10
C PHE A 590 32.05 -32.12 1.59
N THR A 591 32.65 -33.01 0.80
CA THR A 591 32.44 -33.06 -0.66
C THR A 591 31.75 -34.35 -1.05
N ALA A 592 30.56 -34.26 -1.62
CA ALA A 592 29.77 -35.43 -2.00
C ALA A 592 30.47 -36.24 -3.10
N PRO A 593 30.82 -37.53 -2.89
CA PRO A 593 31.49 -38.35 -3.90
C PRO A 593 30.60 -38.75 -5.08
N ALA A 594 29.28 -38.70 -4.90
CA ALA A 594 28.28 -39.07 -5.90
C ALA A 594 26.95 -38.38 -5.59
N TYR A 595 26.08 -38.28 -6.60
CA TYR A 595 24.69 -37.89 -6.40
C TYR A 595 24.00 -38.90 -5.46
N ALA A 596 23.53 -38.42 -4.31
CA ALA A 596 22.93 -39.24 -3.26
C ALA A 596 22.29 -38.36 -2.16
N LEU A 597 21.45 -38.98 -1.34
CA LEU A 597 20.96 -38.39 -0.10
C LEU A 597 22.02 -38.62 0.99
N TYR A 598 22.50 -37.53 1.60
CA TYR A 598 23.46 -37.58 2.69
C TYR A 598 22.79 -37.18 3.99
N THR A 599 22.84 -38.05 4.99
CA THR A 599 22.31 -37.79 6.33
C THR A 599 23.46 -37.42 7.26
N PHE A 600 23.32 -36.25 7.90
CA PHE A 600 24.18 -35.75 8.96
C PHE A 600 23.44 -35.92 10.28
N ASP A 601 24.09 -36.55 11.24
CA ASP A 601 23.45 -36.97 12.48
C ASP A 601 24.42 -36.89 13.65
N THR A 602 23.99 -36.20 14.71
CA THR A 602 24.77 -35.99 15.93
C THR A 602 24.43 -36.93 17.09
N GLU A 603 23.74 -38.05 16.81
CA GLU A 603 23.44 -39.08 17.81
C GLU A 603 24.68 -39.48 18.61
N GLY A 604 24.55 -39.45 19.94
CA GLY A 604 25.63 -39.74 20.89
C GLY A 604 26.37 -38.52 21.44
N SER A 605 25.96 -37.31 21.07
CA SER A 605 26.46 -36.04 21.64
C SER A 605 25.99 -35.82 23.08
N THR A 606 26.76 -35.04 23.87
CA THR A 606 26.49 -34.85 25.31
C THR A 606 25.63 -33.63 25.65
N PHE A 607 25.21 -32.87 24.65
CA PHE A 607 24.47 -31.62 24.77
C PHE A 607 23.42 -31.52 23.66
N ASP A 608 22.56 -30.52 23.76
CA ASP A 608 21.54 -30.22 22.75
C ASP A 608 22.20 -29.62 21.51
N THR A 609 22.40 -30.45 20.50
CA THR A 609 23.10 -30.03 19.29
C THR A 609 22.15 -29.31 18.36
N LEU A 610 22.73 -28.48 17.49
CA LEU A 610 22.07 -27.97 16.30
C LEU A 610 22.94 -28.30 15.07
N LEU A 611 22.31 -28.70 13.96
CA LEU A 611 22.97 -28.91 12.68
C LEU A 611 22.51 -27.90 11.63
N ASP A 612 23.46 -27.27 10.94
CA ASP A 612 23.21 -26.45 9.74
C ASP A 612 24.11 -26.92 8.60
N VAL A 613 23.55 -27.24 7.43
CA VAL A 613 24.31 -27.61 6.24
C VAL A 613 24.16 -26.52 5.20
N ARG A 614 25.27 -25.91 4.80
CA ARG A 614 25.35 -24.74 3.92
C ARG A 614 26.05 -25.07 2.62
N ASP A 615 25.64 -24.44 1.53
CA ASP A 615 26.19 -24.73 0.19
C ASP A 615 27.58 -24.10 -0.02
N GLY A 616 28.57 -24.91 -0.39
CA GLY A 616 29.90 -24.49 -0.82
C GLY A 616 30.83 -23.92 0.26
N SER A 617 30.35 -22.97 1.06
CA SER A 617 31.14 -22.21 2.03
C SER A 617 30.30 -21.76 3.23
N CYS A 618 30.96 -21.20 4.24
CA CYS A 618 30.32 -20.66 5.44
C CYS A 618 29.43 -19.44 5.15
N ALA A 619 29.73 -18.70 4.06
CA ALA A 619 28.90 -17.60 3.56
C ALA A 619 27.77 -18.07 2.62
N GLY A 620 27.76 -19.35 2.25
CA GLY A 620 26.72 -19.93 1.39
C GLY A 620 25.36 -19.99 2.10
N PRO A 621 24.26 -20.12 1.33
CA PRO A 621 22.93 -20.28 1.90
C PRO A 621 22.84 -21.61 2.67
N SER A 622 22.05 -21.61 3.75
CA SER A 622 21.66 -22.84 4.44
C SER A 622 20.78 -23.68 3.49
N LEU A 623 21.18 -24.92 3.24
CA LEU A 623 20.41 -25.90 2.47
C LEU A 623 19.35 -26.57 3.35
N LYS A 624 19.71 -26.88 4.59
CA LYS A 624 18.82 -27.44 5.60
C LYS A 624 19.45 -27.26 6.96
N CYS A 625 18.64 -26.98 7.96
CA CYS A 625 19.08 -26.96 9.33
C CYS A 625 18.08 -27.71 10.22
N ASN A 626 18.54 -28.25 11.33
CA ASN A 626 17.72 -28.95 12.31
C ASN A 626 18.34 -28.85 13.70
N ASP A 627 17.51 -28.61 14.70
CA ASP A 627 17.90 -28.58 16.11
C ASP A 627 17.68 -29.95 16.76
N ASN A 628 16.45 -30.47 16.73
CA ASN A 628 16.10 -31.75 17.34
C ASN A 628 15.76 -32.82 16.29
N ALA A 629 16.29 -34.04 16.46
CA ALA A 629 16.02 -35.15 15.55
C ALA A 629 14.56 -35.60 15.57
N ASP A 630 13.81 -35.26 16.63
CA ASP A 630 12.37 -35.42 16.69
C ASP A 630 11.65 -34.06 16.82
N PRO A 631 10.46 -33.91 16.21
CA PRO A 631 9.67 -32.68 16.32
C PRO A 631 9.18 -32.37 17.74
N THR A 632 9.26 -33.34 18.67
CA THR A 632 8.78 -33.17 20.05
C THR A 632 9.85 -32.66 21.01
N GLY A 633 11.12 -32.54 20.55
CA GLY A 633 12.25 -32.06 21.33
C GLY A 633 12.71 -33.01 22.42
N VAL A 634 12.40 -34.31 22.30
CA VAL A 634 12.80 -35.33 23.29
C VAL A 634 14.22 -35.83 23.06
N LEU A 635 14.64 -35.87 21.80
CA LEU A 635 15.95 -36.22 21.30
C LEU A 635 16.74 -34.94 21.03
N THR A 636 17.56 -34.55 22.01
CA THR A 636 18.45 -33.39 21.97
C THR A 636 19.68 -33.59 21.07
N HIS A 637 19.59 -34.48 20.07
CA HIS A 637 20.59 -34.56 19.01
C HIS A 637 19.89 -34.20 17.71
N SER A 638 20.62 -33.60 16.79
CA SER A 638 20.08 -33.18 15.50
C SER A 638 20.33 -34.24 14.45
N ARG A 639 19.39 -34.34 13.51
CA ARG A 639 19.55 -35.17 12.32
C ARG A 639 18.91 -34.50 11.13
N LEU A 640 19.63 -34.36 10.03
CA LEU A 640 19.06 -33.86 8.78
C LEU A 640 19.65 -34.58 7.58
N SER A 641 18.88 -34.61 6.49
CA SER A 641 19.29 -35.21 5.21
C SER A 641 19.21 -34.18 4.10
N VAL A 642 20.26 -34.10 3.27
CA VAL A 642 20.33 -33.22 2.09
C VAL A 642 20.77 -34.00 0.86
N LEU A 643 20.17 -33.65 -0.29
CA LEU A 643 20.51 -34.22 -1.58
C LEU A 643 21.66 -33.43 -2.20
N LEU A 644 22.80 -34.09 -2.44
CA LEU A 644 24.02 -33.45 -2.94
C LEU A 644 24.45 -34.04 -4.28
N ASP A 645 24.89 -33.18 -5.21
CA ASP A 645 25.43 -33.59 -6.51
C ASP A 645 26.84 -34.17 -6.38
N ALA A 646 27.24 -35.00 -7.34
CA ALA A 646 28.61 -35.52 -7.39
C ALA A 646 29.62 -34.38 -7.53
N GLY A 647 30.50 -34.22 -6.54
CA GLY A 647 31.51 -33.17 -6.45
C GLY A 647 31.04 -31.88 -5.79
N GLN A 648 29.77 -31.77 -5.37
CA GLN A 648 29.28 -30.63 -4.60
C GLN A 648 29.93 -30.61 -3.21
N SER A 649 30.43 -29.46 -2.80
CA SER A 649 30.97 -29.24 -1.45
C SER A 649 29.95 -28.50 -0.59
N VAL A 650 29.84 -28.88 0.69
CA VAL A 650 29.00 -28.23 1.68
C VAL A 650 29.77 -27.98 2.97
N VAL A 651 29.35 -26.96 3.71
CA VAL A 651 29.79 -26.73 5.09
C VAL A 651 28.75 -27.29 6.04
N VAL A 652 29.17 -28.21 6.90
CA VAL A 652 28.33 -28.78 7.97
C VAL A 652 28.73 -28.14 9.28
N SER A 653 27.82 -27.41 9.90
CA SER A 653 27.98 -26.80 11.21
C SER A 653 27.36 -27.71 12.28
N VAL A 654 28.15 -28.04 13.31
CA VAL A 654 27.67 -28.64 14.56
C VAL A 654 27.73 -27.56 15.62
N ASP A 655 26.57 -27.04 15.99
CA ASP A 655 26.37 -25.96 16.95
C ASP A 655 25.56 -26.50 18.16
N SER A 656 25.16 -25.61 19.06
CA SER A 656 24.40 -25.90 20.27
C SER A 656 23.21 -24.97 20.45
N TYR A 657 22.13 -25.50 21.01
CA TYR A 657 20.95 -24.69 21.36
C TYR A 657 21.20 -23.78 22.58
N GLU A 658 21.86 -24.30 23.64
CA GLU A 658 22.08 -23.55 24.91
C GLU A 658 23.41 -23.86 25.62
N ALA A 659 24.23 -24.81 25.14
CA ALA A 659 25.44 -25.26 25.83
C ALA A 659 26.47 -25.92 24.91
N SER A 660 27.77 -25.70 25.15
CA SER A 660 28.84 -26.40 24.42
C SER A 660 29.26 -27.73 25.06
N GLY A 661 29.83 -28.64 24.26
CA GLY A 661 30.29 -29.93 24.76
C GLY A 661 30.86 -30.86 23.69
N GLU A 662 31.08 -32.12 24.09
CA GLU A 662 31.54 -33.17 23.19
C GLU A 662 30.39 -33.65 22.28
N TYR A 663 30.67 -33.78 20.99
CA TYR A 663 29.73 -34.29 20.00
C TYR A 663 30.31 -35.46 19.21
N THR A 664 29.39 -36.24 18.65
CA THR A 664 29.65 -37.19 17.56
C THR A 664 28.95 -36.65 16.33
N LEU A 665 29.60 -36.65 15.16
CA LEU A 665 28.97 -36.35 13.88
C LEU A 665 29.14 -37.55 12.96
N SER A 666 28.02 -38.13 12.54
CA SER A 666 27.98 -39.20 11.56
C SER A 666 27.43 -38.70 10.24
N VAL A 667 28.09 -39.12 9.16
CA VAL A 667 27.67 -38.85 7.78
C VAL A 667 27.39 -40.19 7.14
N THR A 668 26.15 -40.40 6.70
CA THR A 668 25.76 -41.60 5.95
C THR A 668 25.29 -41.23 4.56
N ARG A 669 25.39 -42.18 3.62
CA ARG A 669 24.98 -41.99 2.22
C ARG A 669 23.94 -43.05 1.89
N GLN A 670 22.79 -42.60 1.43
CA GLN A 670 21.78 -43.42 0.77
C GLN A 670 21.78 -43.09 -0.71
N GLU A 671 21.90 -44.10 -1.57
CA GLU A 671 21.79 -43.86 -3.02
C GLU A 671 20.40 -43.31 -3.34
N ALA A 672 20.35 -42.09 -3.85
CA ALA A 672 19.13 -41.49 -4.35
C ALA A 672 19.07 -41.75 -5.86
N LEU A 673 17.89 -42.15 -6.34
CA LEU A 673 17.62 -42.20 -7.77
C LEU A 673 17.54 -40.75 -8.31
N PRO A 674 17.80 -40.53 -9.61
CA PRO A 674 17.77 -39.19 -10.21
C PRO A 674 16.44 -38.50 -9.92
N CYS A 675 16.48 -37.20 -9.62
CA CYS A 675 15.28 -36.39 -9.52
C CYS A 675 15.24 -35.38 -10.68
N PRO A 676 14.15 -35.31 -11.47
CA PRO A 676 12.95 -36.16 -11.41
C PRO A 676 13.24 -37.63 -11.76
N LEU A 677 12.44 -38.56 -11.20
CA LEU A 677 12.53 -39.99 -11.54
C LEU A 677 11.96 -40.28 -12.92
N PHE A 678 10.88 -39.57 -13.27
CA PHE A 678 10.13 -39.75 -14.51
C PHE A 678 9.93 -38.42 -15.21
N ASP A 679 9.76 -38.45 -16.53
CA ASP A 679 9.44 -37.29 -17.35
C ASP A 679 8.07 -37.52 -18.01
N LEU A 680 7.09 -36.68 -17.68
CA LEU A 680 5.74 -36.70 -18.24
C LEU A 680 5.64 -35.97 -19.58
N GLY A 681 6.65 -35.19 -19.96
CA GLY A 681 6.59 -34.32 -21.14
C GLY A 681 5.59 -33.18 -21.01
N ASP A 682 4.93 -32.83 -22.12
CA ASP A 682 4.12 -31.62 -22.28
C ASP A 682 2.66 -31.87 -22.73
N SER A 683 2.21 -33.12 -22.75
CA SER A 683 0.85 -33.43 -23.21
C SER A 683 -0.20 -33.26 -22.12
N VAL A 684 -1.32 -32.58 -22.41
CA VAL A 684 -2.49 -32.48 -21.51
C VAL A 684 -3.79 -32.65 -22.30
N PRO A 685 -4.84 -33.26 -21.71
CA PRO A 685 -4.84 -33.94 -20.41
C PRO A 685 -4.06 -35.27 -20.46
N GLN A 686 -3.46 -35.66 -19.35
CA GLN A 686 -2.77 -36.95 -19.21
C GLN A 686 -3.01 -37.60 -17.85
N THR A 687 -2.98 -38.92 -17.81
CA THR A 687 -3.07 -39.73 -16.59
C THR A 687 -2.00 -40.80 -16.61
N VAL A 688 -1.25 -40.93 -15.52
CA VAL A 688 -0.29 -42.02 -15.29
C VAL A 688 -0.62 -42.78 -14.02
N THR A 689 -0.16 -44.02 -13.94
CA THR A 689 -0.27 -44.84 -12.72
C THR A 689 1.13 -45.18 -12.22
N GLY A 690 1.34 -45.10 -10.92
CA GLY A 690 2.60 -45.40 -10.27
C GLY A 690 2.42 -46.17 -8.96
N ASN A 691 3.54 -46.44 -8.30
CA ASN A 691 3.60 -47.03 -6.98
C ASN A 691 4.74 -46.36 -6.23
N ASN A 692 4.55 -46.00 -4.96
CA ASN A 692 5.51 -45.23 -4.16
C ASN A 692 6.31 -46.09 -3.15
N GLU A 693 6.22 -47.43 -3.25
CA GLU A 693 7.02 -48.33 -2.43
C GLU A 693 8.47 -48.45 -2.93
N GLY A 694 9.42 -48.39 -1.99
CA GLY A 694 10.84 -48.68 -2.26
C GLY A 694 11.64 -47.52 -2.85
N TYR A 695 11.03 -46.35 -3.05
CA TYR A 695 11.76 -45.11 -3.33
C TYR A 695 12.31 -44.48 -2.04
N ALA A 696 13.30 -43.60 -2.19
CA ALA A 696 13.77 -42.78 -1.09
C ALA A 696 12.76 -41.64 -0.87
N ASP A 697 12.54 -41.28 0.40
CA ASP A 697 11.87 -40.06 0.80
C ASP A 697 12.91 -38.92 0.75
N VAL A 698 12.83 -38.06 -0.26
CA VAL A 698 13.89 -37.09 -0.60
C VAL A 698 13.42 -35.66 -0.41
N LEU A 699 12.15 -35.37 -0.70
CA LEU A 699 11.53 -34.08 -0.42
C LEU A 699 10.88 -34.07 0.97
N THR A 700 10.43 -32.89 1.38
CA THR A 700 9.68 -32.72 2.62
C THR A 700 8.60 -31.69 2.33
N PRO A 701 7.43 -32.13 1.83
CA PRO A 701 6.34 -31.24 1.47
C PRO A 701 5.83 -30.45 2.68
N ALA A 702 5.44 -29.18 2.49
CA ALA A 702 4.97 -28.33 3.60
C ALA A 702 3.67 -28.83 4.24
N CYS A 703 2.82 -29.50 3.47
CA CYS A 703 1.59 -30.13 3.92
C CYS A 703 1.81 -31.47 4.65
N GLY A 704 3.05 -31.89 4.88
CA GLY A 704 3.43 -33.06 5.66
C GLY A 704 4.30 -34.03 4.87
N ALA A 705 5.17 -34.76 5.57
CA ALA A 705 6.00 -35.81 4.97
C ALA A 705 5.34 -37.18 5.09
N GLY A 706 5.25 -37.91 3.98
CA GLY A 706 4.86 -39.31 4.00
C GLY A 706 5.92 -40.19 4.68
N ALA A 707 5.49 -41.29 5.31
CA ALA A 707 6.43 -42.27 5.87
C ALA A 707 6.96 -43.26 4.80
N SER A 708 6.62 -43.04 3.53
CA SER A 708 6.88 -43.93 2.39
C SER A 708 7.86 -43.30 1.39
N GLY A 709 8.27 -44.06 0.37
CA GLY A 709 9.11 -43.52 -0.69
C GLY A 709 8.37 -42.51 -1.56
N GLU A 710 9.11 -41.62 -2.22
CA GLU A 710 8.55 -40.56 -3.04
C GLU A 710 8.71 -40.86 -4.54
N ALA A 711 7.67 -40.64 -5.33
CA ALA A 711 7.76 -40.68 -6.78
C ALA A 711 7.71 -39.27 -7.38
N THR A 712 8.79 -38.86 -8.08
CA THR A 712 8.93 -37.52 -8.64
C THR A 712 8.87 -37.50 -10.18
N TYR A 713 8.13 -36.55 -10.71
CA TYR A 713 7.83 -36.39 -12.13
C TYR A 713 8.22 -34.98 -12.59
N ALA A 714 8.91 -34.84 -13.71
CA ALA A 714 8.95 -33.57 -14.42
C ALA A 714 7.75 -33.44 -15.34
N PHE A 715 7.12 -32.28 -15.34
CA PHE A 715 6.08 -31.89 -16.30
C PHE A 715 6.43 -30.52 -16.88
N THR A 716 6.28 -30.35 -18.20
CA THR A 716 6.51 -29.06 -18.86
C THR A 716 5.20 -28.52 -19.41
N ALA A 717 4.80 -27.32 -18.98
CA ALA A 717 3.56 -26.70 -19.42
C ALA A 717 3.59 -26.41 -20.94
N PRO A 718 2.70 -26.99 -21.77
CA PRO A 718 2.68 -26.72 -23.21
C PRO A 718 2.26 -25.29 -23.58
N ALA A 719 1.51 -24.63 -22.70
CA ALA A 719 1.03 -23.26 -22.87
C ALA A 719 0.88 -22.57 -21.49
N GLU A 720 0.81 -21.25 -21.49
CA GLU A 720 0.48 -20.50 -20.28
C GLU A 720 -0.96 -20.82 -19.84
N GLY A 721 -1.18 -21.04 -18.55
CA GLY A 721 -2.51 -21.27 -18.00
C GLY A 721 -2.50 -21.97 -16.64
N TYR A 722 -3.69 -22.38 -16.19
CA TYR A 722 -3.84 -23.13 -14.95
C TYR A 722 -3.83 -24.63 -15.22
N TYR A 723 -3.17 -25.36 -14.33
CA TYR A 723 -3.02 -26.81 -14.41
C TYR A 723 -3.56 -27.44 -13.13
N ASP A 724 -4.53 -28.32 -13.31
CA ASP A 724 -5.12 -29.18 -12.29
C ASP A 724 -4.35 -30.50 -12.25
N ILE A 725 -3.66 -30.73 -11.14
CA ILE A 725 -2.85 -31.91 -10.88
C ILE A 725 -3.50 -32.65 -9.71
N ASP A 726 -4.01 -33.86 -9.94
CA ASP A 726 -4.70 -34.63 -8.90
C ASP A 726 -4.25 -36.09 -8.85
N THR A 727 -4.49 -36.75 -7.73
CA THR A 727 -4.22 -38.19 -7.55
C THR A 727 -5.49 -39.04 -7.48
N ALA A 728 -6.59 -38.57 -8.06
CA ALA A 728 -7.87 -39.26 -8.09
C ALA A 728 -7.75 -40.64 -8.76
N GLY A 729 -8.28 -41.66 -8.07
CA GLY A 729 -8.16 -43.06 -8.47
C GLY A 729 -7.04 -43.82 -7.74
N SER A 730 -6.36 -43.19 -6.79
CA SER A 730 -5.34 -43.83 -5.96
C SER A 730 -5.89 -44.81 -4.93
N THR A 731 -5.09 -45.82 -4.60
CA THR A 731 -5.44 -46.82 -3.58
C THR A 731 -4.85 -46.49 -2.20
N VAL A 732 -4.02 -45.46 -2.11
CA VAL A 732 -3.39 -44.97 -0.89
C VAL A 732 -3.75 -43.52 -0.65
N GLU A 733 -3.69 -43.09 0.61
CA GLU A 733 -3.76 -41.67 0.93
C GLU A 733 -2.48 -41.01 0.45
N THR A 734 -2.61 -40.07 -0.48
CA THR A 734 -1.49 -39.42 -1.12
C THR A 734 -1.12 -38.13 -0.41
N VAL A 735 0.14 -37.73 -0.56
CA VAL A 735 0.57 -36.35 -0.37
C VAL A 735 1.13 -35.89 -1.72
N LEU A 736 0.60 -34.79 -2.25
CA LEU A 736 0.96 -34.27 -3.56
C LEU A 736 1.67 -32.93 -3.36
N SER A 737 2.84 -32.73 -3.96
CA SER A 737 3.53 -31.44 -3.99
C SER A 737 3.98 -31.09 -5.39
N VAL A 738 3.94 -29.79 -5.71
CA VAL A 738 4.37 -29.22 -6.99
C VAL A 738 5.41 -28.14 -6.72
N ARG A 739 6.58 -28.24 -7.36
CA ARG A 739 7.72 -27.33 -7.19
C ARG A 739 8.18 -26.75 -8.51
N ASP A 740 8.68 -25.53 -8.48
CA ASP A 740 9.20 -24.89 -9.68
C ASP A 740 10.52 -25.53 -10.13
N GLY A 741 10.59 -26.00 -11.38
CA GLY A 741 11.77 -26.69 -11.92
C GLY A 741 11.94 -28.13 -11.44
N GLY A 742 12.72 -28.34 -10.37
CA GLY A 742 13.23 -29.66 -9.95
C GLY A 742 13.20 -29.89 -8.44
N CYS A 743 13.91 -30.89 -7.92
CA CYS A 743 13.93 -31.23 -6.48
C CYS A 743 14.44 -30.12 -5.55
N ARG A 744 15.11 -29.09 -6.07
CA ARG A 744 15.56 -27.91 -5.30
C ARG A 744 14.69 -26.68 -5.56
N GLY A 745 13.59 -26.86 -6.28
CA GLY A 745 12.61 -25.83 -6.57
C GLY A 745 11.81 -25.42 -5.34
N ASP A 746 11.39 -24.16 -5.36
CA ASP A 746 10.42 -23.64 -4.40
C ASP A 746 9.09 -24.37 -4.59
N GLU A 747 8.45 -24.71 -3.47
CA GLU A 747 7.15 -25.38 -3.48
C GLU A 747 6.05 -24.38 -3.82
N MET A 748 5.32 -24.67 -4.90
CA MET A 748 4.24 -23.85 -5.43
C MET A 748 2.89 -24.25 -4.85
N ALA A 749 2.69 -25.55 -4.62
CA ALA A 749 1.47 -26.10 -4.07
C ALA A 749 1.76 -27.43 -3.35
N CYS A 750 0.98 -27.73 -2.31
CA CYS A 750 1.07 -28.97 -1.55
C CYS A 750 -0.30 -29.31 -1.00
N GLU A 751 -0.73 -30.57 -1.11
CA GLU A 751 -2.00 -31.02 -0.53
C GLU A 751 -1.97 -32.46 0.02
N SER A 752 -2.68 -32.66 1.14
CA SER A 752 -2.78 -33.94 1.86
C SER A 752 -4.23 -34.27 2.23
N GLY A 753 -5.12 -34.32 1.24
CA GLY A 753 -6.57 -34.51 1.41
C GLY A 753 -7.10 -35.95 1.41
N GLY A 754 -6.23 -36.98 1.54
CA GLY A 754 -6.63 -38.40 1.53
C GLY A 754 -6.28 -39.11 0.22
N ARG A 755 -7.17 -39.98 -0.32
CA ARG A 755 -6.87 -40.81 -1.52
C ARG A 755 -6.89 -40.06 -2.87
N SER A 756 -7.04 -38.74 -2.83
CA SER A 756 -7.18 -37.90 -4.01
C SER A 756 -6.71 -36.48 -3.69
N SER A 757 -5.43 -36.34 -3.34
CA SER A 757 -4.79 -35.03 -3.21
C SER A 757 -4.85 -34.28 -4.54
N ARG A 758 -4.95 -32.97 -4.47
CA ARG A 758 -5.08 -32.10 -5.63
C ARG A 758 -4.27 -30.82 -5.45
N ALA A 759 -3.65 -30.35 -6.52
CA ALA A 759 -2.90 -29.10 -6.57
C ALA A 759 -3.23 -28.39 -7.88
N ILE A 760 -3.66 -27.13 -7.78
CA ILE A 760 -3.85 -26.28 -8.96
C ILE A 760 -2.75 -25.21 -8.98
N VAL A 761 -1.99 -25.16 -10.07
CA VAL A 761 -0.89 -24.20 -10.25
C VAL A 761 -1.03 -23.44 -11.57
N ARG A 762 -0.69 -22.14 -11.56
CA ARG A 762 -0.56 -21.35 -12.79
C ARG A 762 0.87 -21.45 -13.29
N LEU A 763 1.04 -21.89 -14.54
CA LEU A 763 2.34 -22.10 -15.16
C LEU A 763 2.47 -21.28 -16.44
N ASP A 764 3.68 -20.77 -16.70
CA ASP A 764 4.03 -20.12 -17.95
C ASP A 764 4.29 -21.15 -19.07
N ALA A 765 4.11 -20.74 -20.33
CA ALA A 765 4.39 -21.61 -21.47
C ALA A 765 5.86 -22.06 -21.49
N GLY A 766 6.09 -23.37 -21.43
CA GLY A 766 7.42 -23.99 -21.40
C GLY A 766 8.05 -24.06 -20.01
N GLN A 767 7.38 -23.60 -18.95
CA GLN A 767 7.84 -23.78 -17.58
C GLN A 767 7.81 -25.28 -17.22
N THR A 768 8.91 -25.78 -16.65
CA THR A 768 9.00 -27.14 -16.13
C THR A 768 8.79 -27.12 -14.62
N VAL A 769 7.94 -28.00 -14.10
CA VAL A 769 7.72 -28.22 -12.67
C VAL A 769 8.06 -29.65 -12.28
N LEU A 770 8.42 -29.83 -11.01
CA LEU A 770 8.48 -31.13 -10.37
C LEU A 770 7.15 -31.42 -9.67
N ILE A 771 6.58 -32.57 -9.93
CA ILE A 771 5.41 -33.10 -9.21
C ILE A 771 5.89 -34.28 -8.38
N SER A 772 5.68 -34.26 -7.06
CA SER A 772 5.93 -35.39 -6.18
C SER A 772 4.65 -36.02 -5.67
N VAL A 773 4.62 -37.34 -5.67
CA VAL A 773 3.52 -38.14 -5.11
C VAL A 773 4.08 -39.07 -4.04
N GLU A 774 3.69 -38.84 -2.80
CA GLU A 774 4.01 -39.63 -1.61
C GLU A 774 2.75 -40.30 -1.06
N ALA A 775 2.89 -41.19 -0.09
CA ALA A 775 1.77 -41.64 0.75
C ALA A 775 1.98 -41.28 2.22
N SER A 776 0.91 -40.84 2.86
CA SER A 776 0.87 -40.46 4.28
C SER A 776 1.21 -41.64 5.22
N GLY A 777 1.09 -42.88 4.74
CA GLY A 777 1.31 -44.13 5.49
C GLY A 777 2.18 -45.15 4.75
N GLU A 778 1.76 -46.42 4.74
CA GLU A 778 2.40 -47.44 3.91
C GLU A 778 2.20 -47.11 2.42
N GLY A 779 3.25 -47.33 1.62
CA GLY A 779 3.17 -47.11 0.18
C GLY A 779 2.19 -48.04 -0.53
N GLY A 780 1.87 -47.72 -1.78
CA GLY A 780 1.00 -48.49 -2.64
C GLY A 780 0.77 -47.80 -4.00
N ASP A 781 -0.23 -48.30 -4.74
CA ASP A 781 -0.52 -47.85 -6.10
C ASP A 781 -1.32 -46.53 -6.09
N TYR A 782 -0.90 -45.59 -6.94
CA TYR A 782 -1.55 -44.30 -7.14
C TYR A 782 -1.80 -44.00 -8.63
N ALA A 783 -2.73 -43.10 -8.89
CA ALA A 783 -2.91 -42.43 -10.18
C ALA A 783 -2.44 -40.97 -10.04
N LEU A 784 -1.91 -40.40 -11.11
CA LEU A 784 -1.57 -38.97 -11.22
C LEU A 784 -2.17 -38.44 -12.51
N ASN A 785 -3.03 -37.44 -12.39
CA ASN A 785 -3.75 -36.80 -13.47
C ASN A 785 -3.25 -35.36 -13.62
N VAL A 786 -3.01 -34.90 -14.85
CA VAL A 786 -2.64 -33.52 -15.16
C VAL A 786 -3.56 -33.00 -16.26
N ARG A 787 -4.28 -31.93 -15.99
CA ARG A 787 -5.23 -31.29 -16.93
C ARG A 787 -4.96 -29.78 -16.98
N GLN A 788 -5.08 -29.17 -18.15
CA GLN A 788 -5.03 -27.72 -18.28
C GLN A 788 -6.47 -27.17 -18.32
N PHE A 789 -6.68 -26.01 -17.72
CA PHE A 789 -7.90 -25.23 -17.85
C PHE A 789 -7.60 -23.73 -17.93
N ASP A 790 -8.58 -22.95 -18.39
CA ASP A 790 -8.40 -21.54 -18.77
C ASP A 790 -8.39 -20.54 -17.59
N GLY A 791 -8.31 -21.03 -16.33
CA GLY A 791 -8.34 -20.23 -15.11
C GLY A 791 -9.73 -19.94 -14.55
N PRO A 792 -9.85 -19.16 -13.45
CA PRO A 792 -11.14 -18.63 -13.02
C PRO A 792 -11.69 -17.75 -14.13
N GLY A 793 -12.83 -18.13 -14.71
CA GLY A 793 -13.50 -17.22 -15.64
C GLY A 793 -13.88 -15.93 -14.92
N THR A 794 -13.93 -14.83 -15.64
CA THR A 794 -14.39 -13.55 -15.08
C THR A 794 -15.78 -13.25 -15.56
N CYS A 795 -16.51 -12.36 -14.90
CA CYS A 795 -17.81 -11.92 -15.40
C CYS A 795 -17.75 -11.29 -16.81
N ALA A 796 -16.62 -10.70 -17.19
CA ALA A 796 -16.39 -10.16 -18.54
C ALA A 796 -16.07 -11.26 -19.57
N ALA A 797 -15.51 -12.39 -19.14
CA ALA A 797 -15.10 -13.51 -19.97
C ALA A 797 -15.29 -14.84 -19.21
N PRO A 798 -16.55 -15.31 -19.06
CA PRO A 798 -16.82 -16.53 -18.32
C PRO A 798 -16.35 -17.77 -19.11
N VAL A 799 -15.85 -18.78 -18.41
CA VAL A 799 -15.39 -20.03 -19.04
C VAL A 799 -16.60 -20.78 -19.59
N ALA A 800 -16.59 -21.09 -20.89
CA ALA A 800 -17.70 -21.79 -21.54
C ALA A 800 -17.69 -23.28 -21.19
N LEU A 801 -18.74 -23.74 -20.51
CA LEU A 801 -18.96 -25.14 -20.18
C LEU A 801 -19.63 -25.88 -21.34
N GLU A 802 -19.28 -27.16 -21.50
CA GLU A 802 -19.91 -28.02 -22.49
C GLU A 802 -21.41 -28.19 -22.18
N PRO A 803 -22.31 -28.05 -23.18
CA PRO A 803 -23.76 -28.13 -22.98
C PRO A 803 -24.23 -29.59 -22.87
N SER A 804 -23.65 -30.35 -21.94
CA SER A 804 -23.99 -31.75 -21.67
C SER A 804 -23.97 -32.01 -20.17
N VAL A 805 -24.96 -32.75 -19.66
CA VAL A 805 -25.07 -33.15 -18.26
C VAL A 805 -25.21 -34.68 -18.13
N PRO A 806 -24.71 -35.31 -17.05
CA PRO A 806 -24.02 -34.69 -15.91
C PRO A 806 -22.63 -34.15 -16.30
N LEU A 807 -22.28 -33.00 -15.74
CA LEU A 807 -20.98 -32.33 -15.89
C LEU A 807 -20.38 -32.14 -14.51
N SER A 808 -19.08 -32.33 -14.40
CA SER A 808 -18.29 -32.01 -13.22
C SER A 808 -16.99 -31.40 -13.70
N THR A 809 -16.62 -30.25 -13.15
CA THR A 809 -15.42 -29.50 -13.52
C THR A 809 -14.87 -28.83 -12.28
N ALA A 810 -13.55 -28.81 -12.17
CA ALA A 810 -12.90 -28.11 -11.07
C ALA A 810 -12.43 -26.72 -11.48
N GLY A 811 -12.25 -25.88 -10.47
CA GLY A 811 -11.69 -24.56 -10.63
C GLY A 811 -11.05 -24.05 -9.35
N THR A 812 -10.68 -22.78 -9.38
CA THR A 812 -10.18 -22.08 -8.20
C THR A 812 -10.63 -20.64 -8.24
N THR A 813 -11.03 -20.09 -7.10
CA THR A 813 -11.29 -18.66 -6.93
C THR A 813 -9.98 -17.88 -6.74
N ALA A 814 -8.91 -18.53 -6.25
CA ALA A 814 -7.64 -17.89 -5.95
C ALA A 814 -7.02 -17.15 -7.16
N GLY A 815 -6.69 -15.87 -6.95
CA GLY A 815 -6.13 -15.00 -7.99
C GLY A 815 -7.15 -14.46 -9.00
N GLY A 816 -8.44 -14.72 -8.79
CA GLY A 816 -9.56 -14.09 -9.51
C GLY A 816 -9.81 -12.65 -9.06
N SER A 817 -10.86 -12.03 -9.61
CA SER A 817 -11.36 -10.72 -9.20
C SER A 817 -12.71 -10.88 -8.52
N ASP A 818 -12.94 -10.20 -7.41
CA ASP A 818 -14.26 -10.03 -6.79
C ASP A 818 -15.05 -8.97 -7.59
N VAL A 819 -16.05 -9.41 -8.34
CA VAL A 819 -16.85 -8.56 -9.25
C VAL A 819 -18.34 -8.92 -9.30
N ALA A 820 -18.74 -10.09 -8.81
CA ALA A 820 -20.11 -10.57 -8.83
C ALA A 820 -20.74 -10.47 -7.44
N GLU A 821 -21.71 -9.56 -7.27
CA GLU A 821 -22.44 -9.47 -6.00
C GLU A 821 -23.58 -10.52 -5.98
N ALA A 822 -23.41 -11.55 -5.14
CA ALA A 822 -24.42 -12.57 -4.90
C ALA A 822 -25.35 -12.17 -3.73
N SER A 823 -26.66 -12.43 -3.85
CA SER A 823 -27.63 -12.04 -2.82
C SER A 823 -27.53 -12.83 -1.51
N CYS A 824 -26.83 -13.96 -1.53
CA CYS A 824 -26.71 -14.88 -0.40
C CYS A 824 -25.40 -14.79 0.38
N GLY A 825 -24.41 -13.98 -0.02
CA GLY A 825 -23.14 -13.84 0.70
C GLY A 825 -21.96 -13.49 -0.22
N GLY A 826 -20.72 -13.58 0.31
CA GLY A 826 -19.49 -13.56 -0.50
C GLY A 826 -18.56 -12.34 -0.41
N SER A 827 -18.87 -11.32 0.40
CA SER A 827 -18.12 -10.05 0.32
C SER A 827 -16.61 -10.22 0.60
N ASP A 828 -15.80 -9.73 -0.35
CA ASP A 828 -14.33 -9.60 -0.33
C ASP A 828 -13.51 -10.85 -0.75
N ALA A 829 -14.14 -11.92 -1.25
CA ALA A 829 -13.44 -13.07 -1.84
C ALA A 829 -13.44 -13.01 -3.39
N PRO A 830 -12.35 -13.44 -4.07
CA PRO A 830 -12.33 -13.53 -5.52
C PRO A 830 -13.36 -14.48 -6.14
N ASP A 831 -13.98 -14.10 -7.26
CA ASP A 831 -14.95 -14.94 -7.98
C ASP A 831 -14.35 -15.82 -9.08
N ALA A 832 -15.08 -16.86 -9.45
CA ALA A 832 -14.93 -17.57 -10.71
C ALA A 832 -16.27 -17.75 -11.46
N ALA A 833 -16.31 -17.35 -12.73
CA ALA A 833 -17.52 -17.32 -13.56
C ALA A 833 -17.47 -18.31 -14.74
N TYR A 834 -18.57 -19.03 -14.93
CA TYR A 834 -18.77 -20.00 -16.01
C TYR A 834 -20.02 -19.67 -16.82
N SER A 835 -20.02 -19.95 -18.12
CA SER A 835 -21.21 -19.84 -18.95
C SER A 835 -21.71 -21.24 -19.34
N PHE A 836 -23.01 -21.49 -19.17
CA PHE A 836 -23.64 -22.76 -19.48
C PHE A 836 -24.90 -22.54 -20.32
N THR A 837 -25.01 -23.24 -21.45
CA THR A 837 -26.22 -23.23 -22.29
C THR A 837 -27.01 -24.53 -22.09
N ALA A 838 -28.23 -24.43 -21.58
CA ALA A 838 -29.06 -25.59 -21.28
C ALA A 838 -29.41 -26.39 -22.55
N PRO A 839 -29.02 -27.68 -22.66
CA PRO A 839 -29.32 -28.48 -23.85
C PRO A 839 -30.81 -28.80 -24.03
N GLU A 840 -31.58 -28.90 -22.94
CA GLU A 840 -33.01 -29.23 -22.94
C GLU A 840 -33.73 -28.47 -21.81
N ALA A 841 -35.02 -28.17 -21.98
CA ALA A 841 -35.79 -27.50 -20.94
C ALA A 841 -35.98 -28.42 -19.71
N GLY A 842 -35.74 -27.94 -18.49
CA GLY A 842 -35.85 -28.73 -17.26
C GLY A 842 -35.32 -28.01 -16.03
N THR A 843 -35.38 -28.68 -14.88
CA THR A 843 -34.73 -28.24 -13.64
C THR A 843 -33.31 -28.79 -13.61
N TYR A 844 -32.35 -27.94 -13.29
CA TYR A 844 -30.94 -28.28 -13.17
C TYR A 844 -30.50 -28.09 -11.73
N THR A 845 -29.82 -29.09 -11.16
CA THR A 845 -29.15 -29.01 -9.86
C THR A 845 -27.70 -28.64 -10.11
N ILE A 846 -27.23 -27.57 -9.46
CA ILE A 846 -25.86 -27.09 -9.54
C ILE A 846 -25.31 -27.04 -8.12
N ASP A 847 -24.18 -27.70 -7.90
CA ASP A 847 -23.59 -27.83 -6.57
C ASP A 847 -22.07 -27.69 -6.60
N THR A 848 -21.50 -27.35 -5.44
CA THR A 848 -20.06 -27.28 -5.20
C THR A 848 -19.58 -28.37 -4.23
N LEU A 849 -20.28 -29.51 -4.18
CA LEU A 849 -19.94 -30.61 -3.29
C LEU A 849 -18.54 -31.17 -3.61
N GLY A 850 -17.69 -31.19 -2.60
CA GLY A 850 -16.28 -31.62 -2.71
C GLY A 850 -15.26 -30.49 -2.73
N SER A 851 -15.70 -29.25 -2.53
CA SER A 851 -14.82 -28.07 -2.43
C SER A 851 -14.10 -28.00 -1.08
N GLU A 852 -12.96 -27.30 -1.05
CA GLU A 852 -12.04 -27.26 0.10
C GLU A 852 -12.28 -26.07 1.05
N PHE A 853 -13.17 -25.15 0.66
CA PHE A 853 -13.48 -23.92 1.39
C PHE A 853 -14.99 -23.67 1.37
N ASP A 854 -15.42 -22.71 2.19
CA ASP A 854 -16.81 -22.28 2.30
C ASP A 854 -17.26 -21.56 1.02
N THR A 855 -18.02 -22.25 0.15
CA THR A 855 -18.39 -21.72 -1.17
C THR A 855 -19.73 -21.02 -1.17
N VAL A 856 -19.81 -19.88 -1.85
CA VAL A 856 -21.06 -19.22 -2.24
C VAL A 856 -21.32 -19.51 -3.71
N LEU A 857 -22.53 -19.95 -4.07
CA LEU A 857 -22.90 -20.30 -5.45
C LEU A 857 -24.08 -19.45 -5.92
N ALA A 858 -23.91 -18.72 -7.02
CA ALA A 858 -24.94 -17.89 -7.63
C ALA A 858 -25.12 -18.19 -9.13
N VAL A 859 -26.35 -18.05 -9.63
CA VAL A 859 -26.68 -18.23 -11.05
C VAL A 859 -27.42 -17.02 -11.58
N PHE A 860 -26.90 -16.43 -12.66
CA PHE A 860 -27.45 -15.26 -13.33
C PHE A 860 -27.92 -15.58 -14.76
N ASP A 861 -28.96 -14.91 -15.24
CA ASP A 861 -29.44 -15.07 -16.62
C ASP A 861 -28.54 -14.29 -17.61
N GLY A 862 -27.88 -15.02 -18.51
CA GLY A 862 -27.07 -14.48 -19.61
C GLY A 862 -25.71 -13.85 -19.25
N SER A 863 -25.60 -13.09 -18.17
CA SER A 863 -24.38 -12.40 -17.70
C SER A 863 -24.40 -12.17 -16.19
N CYS A 864 -23.27 -11.88 -15.54
CA CYS A 864 -23.25 -11.52 -14.11
C CYS A 864 -24.06 -10.26 -13.77
N GLU A 865 -24.26 -9.33 -14.73
CA GLU A 865 -25.16 -8.17 -14.55
C GLU A 865 -26.65 -8.53 -14.81
N GLY A 866 -26.95 -9.79 -15.09
CA GLY A 866 -28.29 -10.30 -15.37
C GLY A 866 -29.15 -10.47 -14.12
N GLU A 867 -30.39 -10.95 -14.30
CA GLU A 867 -31.24 -11.32 -13.17
C GLU A 867 -30.66 -12.55 -12.45
N GLU A 868 -30.44 -12.45 -11.15
CA GLU A 868 -30.06 -13.60 -10.31
C GLU A 868 -31.25 -14.57 -10.22
N LEU A 869 -31.06 -15.78 -10.74
CA LEU A 869 -32.07 -16.84 -10.79
C LEU A 869 -32.12 -17.64 -9.49
N ALA A 870 -30.96 -17.87 -8.87
CA ALA A 870 -30.82 -18.56 -7.60
C ALA A 870 -29.46 -18.27 -6.97
N CYS A 871 -29.38 -18.39 -5.65
CA CYS A 871 -28.17 -18.24 -4.85
C CYS A 871 -28.25 -19.17 -3.64
N ASN A 872 -27.13 -19.77 -3.26
CA ASN A 872 -26.98 -20.54 -2.03
C ASN A 872 -25.60 -20.32 -1.41
N ASP A 873 -25.56 -20.29 -0.08
CA ASP A 873 -24.40 -20.17 0.80
C ASP A 873 -24.67 -21.17 1.94
N ASP A 874 -24.16 -22.39 1.80
CA ASP A 874 -24.42 -23.62 2.59
C ASP A 874 -25.58 -24.53 2.16
N VAL A 875 -25.27 -25.83 2.15
CA VAL A 875 -26.22 -26.95 2.11
C VAL A 875 -26.45 -27.50 3.51
N VAL A 876 -27.73 -27.76 3.82
CA VAL A 876 -28.13 -28.48 5.03
C VAL A 876 -28.35 -29.96 4.71
N LEU A 877 -27.40 -30.82 5.09
CA LEU A 877 -27.50 -32.28 4.95
C LEU A 877 -27.78 -32.93 6.32
N GLU A 878 -28.89 -33.68 6.43
CA GLU A 878 -29.24 -34.52 7.60
C GLU A 878 -29.04 -33.86 8.98
N ASP A 879 -29.49 -32.61 9.12
CA ASP A 879 -29.40 -31.75 10.33
C ASP A 879 -28.00 -31.12 10.63
N TRP A 880 -27.06 -31.12 9.67
CA TRP A 880 -25.75 -30.46 9.78
C TRP A 880 -25.50 -29.51 8.59
N TYR A 881 -24.75 -28.43 8.82
CA TYR A 881 -24.30 -27.51 7.76
C TYR A 881 -23.00 -28.06 7.18
N GLU A 882 -22.95 -28.21 5.86
CA GLU A 882 -21.72 -28.42 5.12
C GLU A 882 -21.39 -27.10 4.39
N PRO A 883 -20.15 -26.59 4.51
CA PRO A 883 -19.71 -25.29 3.96
C PRO A 883 -19.48 -25.38 2.44
N VAL A 884 -20.51 -25.81 1.74
CA VAL A 884 -20.57 -26.02 0.28
C VAL A 884 -21.98 -25.69 -0.16
N SER A 885 -22.19 -25.34 -1.42
CA SER A 885 -23.46 -24.80 -1.91
C SER A 885 -24.15 -25.70 -2.93
N GLU A 886 -25.49 -25.71 -2.93
CA GLU A 886 -26.35 -26.41 -3.89
C GLU A 886 -27.60 -25.58 -4.17
N LEU A 887 -27.96 -25.46 -5.45
CA LEU A 887 -29.18 -24.79 -5.89
C LEU A 887 -29.86 -25.51 -7.05
N GLU A 888 -31.16 -25.25 -7.21
CA GLU A 888 -31.97 -25.73 -8.34
C GLU A 888 -32.48 -24.56 -9.18
N VAL A 889 -32.24 -24.60 -10.49
CA VAL A 889 -32.73 -23.58 -11.45
C VAL A 889 -33.55 -24.23 -12.57
N SER A 890 -34.67 -23.62 -12.95
CA SER A 890 -35.49 -24.09 -14.07
C SER A 890 -35.12 -23.32 -15.34
N LEU A 891 -34.60 -24.03 -16.35
CA LEU A 891 -34.07 -23.43 -17.58
C LEU A 891 -34.86 -23.89 -18.81
N GLU A 892 -34.98 -23.02 -19.80
CA GLU A 892 -35.51 -23.34 -21.12
C GLU A 892 -34.42 -23.90 -22.05
N ALA A 893 -34.82 -24.70 -23.05
CA ALA A 893 -33.86 -25.25 -24.00
C ALA A 893 -33.16 -24.12 -24.79
N GLY A 894 -31.83 -24.07 -24.73
CA GLY A 894 -31.00 -23.04 -25.35
C GLY A 894 -30.85 -21.76 -24.52
N GLN A 895 -31.42 -21.68 -23.32
CA GLN A 895 -31.15 -20.58 -22.39
C GLN A 895 -29.70 -20.64 -21.92
N THR A 896 -29.02 -19.50 -21.88
CA THR A 896 -27.63 -19.39 -21.41
C THR A 896 -27.62 -18.67 -20.07
N ILE A 897 -26.97 -19.28 -19.08
CA ILE A 897 -26.77 -18.74 -17.74
C ILE A 897 -25.29 -18.50 -17.48
N VAL A 898 -25.00 -17.63 -16.52
CA VAL A 898 -23.68 -17.51 -15.90
C VAL A 898 -23.74 -18.05 -14.48
N ILE A 899 -22.85 -18.98 -14.16
CA ILE A 899 -22.68 -19.58 -12.84
C ILE A 899 -21.47 -18.93 -12.20
N VAL A 900 -21.63 -18.37 -11.02
CA VAL A 900 -20.55 -17.75 -10.24
C VAL A 900 -20.31 -18.63 -9.02
N VAL A 901 -19.06 -19.04 -8.85
CA VAL A 901 -18.54 -19.68 -7.64
C VAL A 901 -17.66 -18.67 -6.94
N ASP A 902 -18.00 -18.37 -5.69
CA ASP A 902 -17.33 -17.44 -4.81
C ASP A 902 -17.09 -18.13 -3.44
N GLY A 903 -16.51 -17.45 -2.46
CA GLY A 903 -16.31 -17.96 -1.12
C GLY A 903 -16.71 -17.00 0.00
N PHE A 904 -17.10 -17.57 1.13
CA PHE A 904 -17.45 -16.78 2.30
C PHE A 904 -16.18 -16.29 3.02
N MET A 905 -15.61 -15.18 2.54
CA MET A 905 -14.32 -14.58 2.98
C MET A 905 -13.06 -15.43 2.72
N GLU A 906 -13.21 -16.64 2.18
CA GLU A 906 -12.12 -17.55 1.83
C GLU A 906 -12.08 -17.76 0.32
N SER A 907 -10.90 -18.06 -0.22
CA SER A 907 -10.73 -18.43 -1.63
C SER A 907 -9.92 -19.72 -1.70
N GLY A 908 -10.21 -20.57 -2.66
CA GLY A 908 -9.56 -21.87 -2.74
C GLY A 908 -9.93 -22.65 -3.98
N HIS A 909 -9.78 -23.96 -3.90
CA HIS A 909 -10.16 -24.88 -4.97
C HIS A 909 -11.58 -25.42 -4.74
N TYR A 910 -12.35 -25.50 -5.81
CA TYR A 910 -13.72 -26.00 -5.76
C TYR A 910 -13.98 -27.03 -6.86
N GLU A 911 -14.98 -27.86 -6.62
CA GLU A 911 -15.64 -28.67 -7.65
C GLU A 911 -16.95 -28.00 -8.02
N LEU A 912 -17.31 -27.99 -9.30
CA LEU A 912 -18.59 -27.49 -9.80
C LEU A 912 -19.29 -28.63 -10.56
N ASN A 913 -20.43 -29.06 -10.02
CA ASN A 913 -21.22 -30.15 -10.56
C ASN A 913 -22.55 -29.64 -11.12
N ILE A 914 -22.95 -30.13 -12.30
CA ILE A 914 -24.22 -29.77 -12.95
C ILE A 914 -24.96 -31.05 -13.34
N GLN A 915 -26.18 -31.19 -12.84
CA GLN A 915 -27.09 -32.30 -13.11
C GLN A 915 -28.49 -31.78 -13.49
N ARG A 916 -29.37 -32.64 -14.01
CA ARG A 916 -30.71 -32.29 -14.49
C ARG A 916 -31.73 -33.35 -14.11
#